data_AF-A0A7Z3C163-F1
#
_entry.id   AF-A0A7Z3C163-F1
#
_cell.length_a   1.000
_cell.length_b   1.000
_cell.length_c   1.000
_cell.angle_alpha   90.00
_cell.angle_beta   90.00
_cell.angle_gamma   90.00
#
_symmetry.space_group_name_H-M   'P 1'
#
loop_
_entity.id
_entity.type
_entity.pdbx_description
1 polymer ?
#
loop_
_entity_poly.entity_id
_entity_poly.type
_entity_poly.pdbx_seq_one_letter_code
_entity_poly.pdbx_strand_id
1 'polypeptide(L)'
;MADWQSLDPEAAREAEKYENPIPSRELILQHLADRGSPAAREQLVEEFGLTTEDQIEALRRRLRAMERDAQLIYTRRGTYAPVDKLDLILGRISGHRDGFGFLVPDDGSDDLFMSPAQMRLVFDGDRALARVSGLDRRGRREGVIVEVVSRAHESIVGRYFEEGGIGFVVADNPKIQQEVLVTPGRNANAQIGQFVEVKITHWPTPRFQPQGDVIEVVGNYMAPGMEIDVALRTYDIPHVWPEAVLKEAGKLKPEVEEKDKEKRIDLRHLPFVTIDGEDARDFDDAVYCESKPGKLRLFSGGWKLYVAIADVSSYVKIGSALDNEAQVRGNSVYFPERVVPMLPEQLSNGLCSLNPHVDRLAMVCEMTISKSGEMTDYCFYEAVIHSHARLTYNKVSAMLETPKATEGRKLRGEYTDVLPHLKQLYALYKVLLAARHVRGAIDFETQETRIIFGSERKIAEIRPTTRNDAHKLIEECMLAANVATAEFLKKHEIPALYRVHDGPPPERLEKLRAFLGELGLSLHKGKDGPSPKDYQALLASIKDRPDFHLIQTVMLRSLSQAVYSAQNEGHFGLNYEAYTHFTSPIRRYPDLLTHRAIRSVIHSKQDTPHVRRAGAMTIPKARIYPYDEAALEQLGEQCSMSERRADEATRDVVNWLKCEFMKDRVGESFPGVITAVTGFGLFVELTDIYVEGLVHVTALPGDYYHFDPVHHRLAGERTGRSFRLGDTVEVRVMRVDLDERKIDFEMAEKTISAPIGRKKRGAEPTAPAAKVVEEKAPAKSASRRPAKEKAVEAYRPSDAVAKNAELRKSREMKKALLADAKNGGKAASGGKTGRSAPDKASGGKPAKPSKHRKGPPKAGSAPAKSGGARKPKAKS
;
A
#
# COMPACT_ATOMS: atom_id res chain seq x y z
N MET A 1 -12.53 4.17 57.59
CA MET A 1 -12.37 3.31 56.39
C MET A 1 -12.99 4.08 55.24
N ALA A 2 -12.22 4.38 54.19
CA ALA A 2 -12.77 5.08 53.03
C ALA A 2 -13.69 4.10 52.27
N ASP A 3 -14.96 4.47 52.13
CA ASP A 3 -15.94 3.72 51.34
C ASP A 3 -15.72 4.02 49.85
N TRP A 4 -14.67 3.41 49.28
CA TRP A 4 -14.34 3.58 47.87
C TRP A 4 -15.48 3.11 46.95
N GLN A 5 -16.34 2.20 47.41
CA GLN A 5 -17.48 1.70 46.63
C GLN A 5 -18.52 2.79 46.40
N SER A 6 -18.64 3.75 47.32
CA SER A 6 -19.51 4.93 47.17
C SER A 6 -18.89 6.06 46.35
N LEU A 7 -17.56 6.07 46.20
CA LEU A 7 -16.78 7.12 45.52
C LEU A 7 -16.39 6.75 44.09
N ASP A 8 -16.44 5.47 43.75
CA ASP A 8 -16.09 4.96 42.44
C ASP A 8 -17.29 5.09 41.48
N PRO A 9 -17.22 5.97 40.46
CA PRO A 9 -18.30 6.14 39.49
C PRO A 9 -18.60 4.84 38.71
N GLU A 10 -17.66 3.90 38.67
CA GLU A 10 -17.76 2.64 37.93
C GLU A 10 -17.89 1.42 38.85
N ALA A 11 -18.19 1.61 40.15
CA ALA A 11 -18.33 0.52 41.13
C ALA A 11 -19.32 -0.57 40.67
N ALA A 12 -20.47 -0.15 40.12
CA ALA A 12 -21.51 -1.06 39.64
C ALA A 12 -21.03 -1.91 38.46
N ARG A 13 -20.27 -1.31 37.52
CA ARG A 13 -19.68 -2.01 36.37
C ARG A 13 -18.64 -3.04 36.79
N GLU A 14 -17.82 -2.71 37.78
CA GLU A 14 -16.82 -3.63 38.31
C GLU A 14 -17.47 -4.79 39.09
N ALA A 15 -18.54 -4.53 39.84
CA ALA A 15 -19.29 -5.54 40.58
C ALA A 15 -20.04 -6.54 39.69
N GLU A 16 -20.44 -6.14 38.46
CA GLU A 16 -21.03 -7.06 37.47
C GLU A 16 -19.98 -8.00 36.85
N LYS A 17 -18.73 -7.58 36.79
CA LYS A 17 -17.64 -8.32 36.11
C LYS A 17 -16.84 -9.22 37.04
N TYR A 18 -16.81 -8.92 38.34
CA TYR A 18 -15.93 -9.61 39.30
C TYR A 18 -16.65 -9.91 40.63
N GLU A 19 -16.45 -11.12 41.15
CA GLU A 19 -17.03 -11.55 42.45
C GLU A 19 -16.49 -10.75 43.65
N ASN A 20 -15.24 -10.25 43.55
CA ASN A 20 -14.59 -9.41 44.56
C ASN A 20 -14.08 -8.10 43.92
N PRO A 21 -14.94 -7.09 43.73
CA PRO A 21 -14.56 -5.85 43.06
C PRO A 21 -13.56 -5.04 43.90
N ILE A 22 -12.67 -4.32 43.21
CA ILE A 22 -11.68 -3.38 43.75
C ILE A 22 -11.83 -2.02 43.03
N PRO A 23 -11.26 -0.91 43.55
CA PRO A 23 -11.32 0.41 42.91
C PRO A 23 -11.00 0.37 41.42
N SER A 24 -11.85 1.00 40.59
CA SER A 24 -11.71 1.14 39.14
C SER A 24 -10.41 1.83 38.74
N ARG A 25 -10.02 1.70 37.47
CA ARG A 25 -8.81 2.36 36.96
C ARG A 25 -8.96 3.89 37.07
N GLU A 26 -10.17 4.36 36.79
CA GLU A 26 -10.60 5.74 36.84
C GLU A 26 -10.48 6.30 38.26
N LEU A 27 -10.99 5.59 39.27
CA LEU A 27 -10.86 6.01 40.66
C LEU A 27 -9.39 6.01 41.13
N ILE A 28 -8.59 5.03 40.73
CA ILE A 28 -7.16 4.98 41.09
C ILE A 28 -6.40 6.18 40.49
N LEU A 29 -6.65 6.51 39.23
CA LEU A 29 -6.04 7.68 38.57
C LEU A 29 -6.48 8.99 39.22
N GLN A 30 -7.78 9.13 39.50
CA GLN A 30 -8.32 10.31 40.15
C GLN A 30 -7.75 10.49 41.55
N HIS A 31 -7.72 9.43 42.37
CA HIS A 31 -7.17 9.47 43.72
C HIS A 31 -5.69 9.86 43.75
N LEU A 32 -4.89 9.30 42.84
CA LEU A 32 -3.48 9.67 42.70
C LEU A 32 -3.30 11.12 42.20
N ALA A 33 -4.20 11.61 41.35
CA ALA A 33 -4.20 13.00 40.89
C ALA A 33 -4.54 13.97 42.03
N ASP A 34 -5.56 13.66 42.83
CA ASP A 34 -6.02 14.47 43.97
C ASP A 34 -4.99 14.48 45.10
N ARG A 35 -4.30 13.35 45.31
CA ARG A 35 -3.19 13.21 46.27
C ARG A 35 -2.00 14.13 45.96
N GLY A 36 -1.85 14.55 44.71
CA GLY A 36 -0.77 15.45 44.26
C GLY A 36 0.65 14.89 44.44
N SER A 37 0.80 13.62 44.80
CA SER A 37 2.10 12.97 45.04
C SER A 37 2.05 11.45 44.80
N PRO A 38 3.14 10.82 44.31
CA PRO A 38 3.17 9.38 44.02
C PRO A 38 2.94 8.50 45.26
N ALA A 39 2.21 7.39 45.13
CA ALA A 39 1.87 6.50 46.24
C ALA A 39 2.50 5.10 46.10
N ALA A 40 3.04 4.54 47.17
CA ALA A 40 3.40 3.12 47.19
C ALA A 40 2.15 2.25 47.15
N ARG A 41 2.27 1.00 46.67
CA ARG A 41 1.13 0.06 46.64
C ARG A 41 0.53 -0.13 48.03
N GLU A 42 1.37 -0.23 49.04
CA GLU A 42 0.97 -0.41 50.44
C GLU A 42 0.16 0.78 50.95
N GLN A 43 0.48 2.00 50.49
CA GLN A 43 -0.29 3.20 50.80
C GLN A 43 -1.65 3.18 50.10
N LEU A 44 -1.71 2.75 48.83
CA LEU A 44 -2.99 2.61 48.12
C LEU A 44 -3.88 1.54 48.74
N VAL A 45 -3.31 0.43 49.22
CA VAL A 45 -4.04 -0.61 49.96
C VAL A 45 -4.68 -0.02 51.23
N GLU A 46 -3.92 0.77 51.99
CA GLU A 46 -4.40 1.40 53.22
C GLU A 46 -5.45 2.49 52.93
N GLU A 47 -5.16 3.37 51.97
CA GLU A 47 -6.03 4.49 51.57
C GLU A 47 -7.38 4.00 51.01
N PHE A 48 -7.40 2.89 50.25
CA PHE A 48 -8.63 2.25 49.76
C PHE A 48 -9.23 1.21 50.73
N GLY A 49 -8.62 0.98 51.90
CA GLY A 49 -9.15 0.04 52.89
C GLY A 49 -9.26 -1.42 52.40
N LEU A 50 -8.34 -1.87 51.54
CA LEU A 50 -8.31 -3.25 51.04
C LEU A 50 -7.69 -4.17 52.10
N THR A 51 -8.42 -5.19 52.54
CA THR A 51 -8.02 -6.00 53.72
C THR A 51 -7.83 -7.48 53.42
N THR A 52 -8.38 -7.99 52.32
CA THR A 52 -8.27 -9.41 51.95
C THR A 52 -7.09 -9.67 51.01
N GLU A 53 -6.50 -10.87 51.05
CA GLU A 53 -5.38 -11.23 50.16
C GLU A 53 -5.77 -11.13 48.67
N ASP A 54 -7.01 -11.53 48.34
CA ASP A 54 -7.53 -11.46 46.98
C ASP A 54 -7.63 -10.02 46.47
N GLN A 55 -8.10 -9.07 47.31
CA GLN A 55 -8.16 -7.65 46.93
C GLN A 55 -6.77 -7.03 46.74
N ILE A 56 -5.81 -7.39 47.59
CA ILE A 56 -4.43 -6.88 47.50
C ILE A 56 -3.74 -7.40 46.23
N GLU A 57 -3.92 -8.68 45.89
CA GLU A 57 -3.38 -9.26 44.65
C GLU A 57 -4.12 -8.73 43.41
N ALA A 58 -5.44 -8.51 43.49
CA ALA A 58 -6.21 -7.86 42.44
C ALA A 58 -5.71 -6.43 42.16
N LEU A 59 -5.45 -5.63 43.19
CA LEU A 59 -4.91 -4.27 43.03
C LEU A 59 -3.53 -4.31 42.39
N ARG A 60 -2.66 -5.25 42.81
CA ARG A 60 -1.34 -5.44 42.18
C ARG A 60 -1.46 -5.75 40.68
N ARG A 61 -2.36 -6.65 40.29
CA ARG A 61 -2.61 -6.99 38.88
C ARG A 61 -3.17 -5.81 38.10
N ARG A 62 -4.07 -5.03 38.69
CA ARG A 62 -4.64 -3.81 38.10
C ARG A 62 -3.59 -2.73 37.89
N LEU A 63 -2.78 -2.42 38.91
CA LEU A 63 -1.67 -1.46 38.80
C LEU A 63 -0.66 -1.88 37.72
N ARG A 64 -0.32 -3.18 37.64
CA ARG A 64 0.53 -3.72 36.55
C ARG A 64 -0.12 -3.64 35.18
N ALA A 65 -1.45 -3.80 35.08
CA ALA A 65 -2.16 -3.62 33.82
C ALA A 65 -2.16 -2.13 33.42
N MET A 66 -2.41 -1.23 34.35
CA MET A 66 -2.37 0.22 34.14
C MET A 66 -0.95 0.71 33.76
N GLU A 67 0.10 0.10 34.32
CA GLU A 67 1.50 0.35 33.93
C GLU A 67 1.77 -0.10 32.48
N ARG A 68 1.33 -1.31 32.11
CA ARG A 68 1.45 -1.81 30.73
C ARG A 68 0.67 -0.94 29.73
N ASP A 69 -0.47 -0.41 30.16
CA ASP A 69 -1.33 0.46 29.37
C ASP A 69 -0.89 1.94 29.46
N ALA A 70 0.28 2.23 30.04
CA ALA A 70 0.89 3.56 30.18
C ALA A 70 0.03 4.62 30.91
N GLN A 71 -0.90 4.19 31.76
CA GLN A 71 -1.71 5.09 32.58
C GLN A 71 -0.96 5.53 33.85
N LEU A 72 -0.04 4.68 34.34
CA LEU A 72 0.79 4.91 35.52
C LEU A 72 2.26 4.61 35.23
N ILE A 73 3.18 5.32 35.90
CA ILE A 73 4.59 4.95 35.97
C ILE A 73 4.96 4.44 37.36
N TYR A 74 5.72 3.34 37.43
CA TYR A 74 6.30 2.86 38.66
C TYR A 74 7.70 3.46 38.87
N THR A 75 7.81 4.37 39.83
CA THR A 75 9.05 5.11 40.05
C THR A 75 10.12 4.25 40.72
N ARG A 76 11.39 4.66 40.58
CA ARG A 76 12.52 4.04 41.29
C ARG A 76 12.41 4.05 42.82
N ARG A 77 11.50 4.86 43.39
CA ARG A 77 11.22 4.92 44.84
C ARG A 77 10.14 3.92 45.28
N GLY A 78 9.64 3.09 44.37
CA GLY A 78 8.63 2.07 44.68
C GLY A 78 7.21 2.63 44.74
N THR A 79 6.93 3.70 44.01
CA THR A 79 5.64 4.41 44.04
C THR A 79 5.03 4.53 42.65
N TYR A 80 3.71 4.64 42.57
CA TYR A 80 2.95 4.86 41.34
C TYR A 80 2.57 6.33 41.19
N ALA A 81 2.65 6.85 39.96
CA ALA A 81 2.23 8.20 39.61
C ALA A 81 1.47 8.21 38.26
N PRO A 82 0.42 9.03 38.09
CA PRO A 82 -0.21 9.24 36.79
C PRO A 82 0.77 9.88 35.81
N VAL A 83 0.82 9.37 34.59
CA VAL A 83 1.72 9.87 33.53
C VAL A 83 1.44 11.35 33.22
N ASP A 84 0.16 11.72 33.11
CA ASP A 84 -0.29 13.08 32.76
C ASP A 84 0.12 14.15 33.79
N LYS A 85 0.47 13.74 35.02
CA LYS A 85 0.90 14.64 36.10
C LYS A 85 2.42 14.86 36.15
N LEU A 86 3.19 14.23 35.25
CA LEU A 86 4.66 14.27 35.23
C LEU A 86 5.25 15.05 34.03
N ASP A 87 4.43 15.80 33.29
CA ASP A 87 4.81 16.47 32.03
C ASP A 87 5.46 15.48 31.03
N LEU A 88 5.02 14.22 31.08
CA LEU A 88 5.45 13.17 30.18
C LEU A 88 4.43 13.05 29.05
N ILE A 89 4.96 12.94 27.84
CA ILE A 89 4.21 12.82 26.62
C ILE A 89 4.43 11.39 26.13
N LEU A 90 3.35 10.62 26.13
CA LEU A 90 3.32 9.29 25.52
C LEU A 90 3.17 9.45 24.01
N GLY A 91 3.94 8.69 23.26
CA GLY A 91 3.79 8.64 21.83
C GLY A 91 4.63 7.57 21.16
N ARG A 92 4.49 7.53 19.84
CA ARG A 92 5.21 6.58 18.98
C ARG A 92 6.48 7.21 18.42
N ILE A 93 7.59 6.49 18.52
CA ILE A 93 8.85 6.86 17.89
C ILE A 93 8.72 6.71 16.37
N SER A 94 9.09 7.76 15.64
CA SER A 94 9.19 7.82 14.19
C SER A 94 10.62 8.17 13.82
N GLY A 95 11.38 7.17 13.39
CA GLY A 95 12.78 7.33 13.02
C GLY A 95 12.96 7.98 11.65
N HIS A 96 14.12 8.61 11.46
CA HIS A 96 14.56 9.15 10.19
C HIS A 96 15.90 8.52 9.77
N ARG A 97 16.09 8.35 8.45
CA ARG A 97 17.32 7.77 7.87
C ARG A 97 18.62 8.52 8.17
N ASP A 98 18.52 9.79 8.57
CA ASP A 98 19.67 10.60 8.96
C ASP A 98 20.00 10.47 10.46
N GLY A 99 19.31 9.56 11.17
CA GLY A 99 19.55 9.20 12.56
C GLY A 99 18.82 10.04 13.61
N PHE A 100 18.19 11.16 13.25
CA PHE A 100 17.22 11.83 14.12
C PHE A 100 15.85 11.15 14.01
N GLY A 101 14.89 11.59 14.82
CA GLY A 101 13.50 11.13 14.71
C GLY A 101 12.54 12.07 15.40
N PHE A 102 11.32 11.60 15.60
CA PHE A 102 10.28 12.30 16.32
C PHE A 102 9.56 11.35 17.27
N LEU A 103 9.00 11.86 18.36
CA LEU A 103 7.93 11.21 19.07
C LEU A 103 6.63 11.87 18.64
N VAL A 104 5.75 11.09 18.03
CA VAL A 104 4.41 11.48 17.61
C VAL A 104 3.47 11.25 18.80
N PRO A 105 2.96 12.30 19.46
CA PRO A 105 2.16 12.18 20.67
C PRO A 105 0.80 11.50 20.42
N ASP A 106 0.35 10.69 21.37
CA ASP A 106 -0.99 10.07 21.31
C ASP A 106 -2.11 11.09 21.55
N ASP A 107 -1.81 12.20 22.22
CA ASP A 107 -2.76 13.29 22.51
C ASP A 107 -2.98 14.25 21.33
N GLY A 108 -2.34 13.99 20.18
CA GLY A 108 -2.42 14.81 18.98
C GLY A 108 -1.67 16.15 19.08
N SER A 109 -0.88 16.38 20.13
CA SER A 109 -0.02 17.57 20.23
C SER A 109 1.14 17.52 19.23
N ASP A 110 1.82 18.66 19.04
CA ASP A 110 2.93 18.76 18.09
C ASP A 110 4.07 17.76 18.41
N ASP A 111 4.55 17.10 17.37
CA ASP A 111 5.68 16.17 17.40
C ASP A 111 6.89 16.72 18.18
N LEU A 112 7.48 15.87 19.02
CA LEU A 112 8.72 16.17 19.70
C LEU A 112 9.90 15.72 18.85
N PHE A 113 10.81 16.62 18.54
CA PHE A 113 12.06 16.27 17.87
C PHE A 113 12.95 15.41 18.78
N MET A 114 13.38 14.26 18.29
CA MET A 114 14.34 13.37 18.95
C MET A 114 15.71 13.52 18.29
N SER A 115 16.70 13.94 19.08
CA SER A 115 18.08 14.03 18.59
C SER A 115 18.67 12.65 18.25
N PRO A 116 19.73 12.58 17.42
CA PRO A 116 20.38 11.30 17.12
C PRO A 116 20.88 10.53 18.34
N ALA A 117 21.20 11.24 19.44
CA ALA A 117 21.58 10.60 20.69
C ALA A 117 20.40 9.89 21.38
N GLN A 118 19.20 10.47 21.33
CA GLN A 118 17.98 9.85 21.85
C GLN A 118 17.57 8.65 20.99
N MET A 119 17.61 8.82 19.66
CA MET A 119 17.23 7.76 18.73
C MET A 119 18.09 6.51 18.84
N ARG A 120 19.35 6.60 19.28
CA ARG A 120 20.19 5.43 19.55
C ARG A 120 19.60 4.47 20.60
N LEU A 121 18.68 4.91 21.45
CA LEU A 121 18.10 4.16 22.57
C LEU A 121 16.81 3.39 22.23
N VAL A 122 16.27 3.61 21.02
CA VAL A 122 14.97 3.10 20.58
C VAL A 122 15.03 2.65 19.13
N PHE A 123 14.14 1.77 18.75
CA PHE A 123 13.89 1.49 17.34
C PHE A 123 12.74 2.34 16.81
N ASP A 124 12.70 2.50 15.49
CA ASP A 124 11.52 3.04 14.81
C ASP A 124 10.28 2.25 15.26
N GLY A 125 9.18 2.96 15.52
CA GLY A 125 7.93 2.37 15.98
C GLY A 125 7.78 2.12 17.48
N ASP A 126 8.85 2.13 18.28
CA ASP A 126 8.76 1.94 19.74
C ASP A 126 7.76 2.94 20.37
N ARG A 127 7.00 2.55 21.39
CA ARG A 127 6.24 3.51 22.22
C ARG A 127 7.07 3.92 23.41
N ALA A 128 7.16 5.23 23.63
CA ALA A 128 7.99 5.79 24.68
C ALA A 128 7.29 6.95 25.38
N LEU A 129 7.67 7.17 26.63
CA LEU A 129 7.42 8.40 27.37
C LEU A 129 8.60 9.33 27.16
N ALA A 130 8.34 10.54 26.70
CA ALA A 130 9.34 11.60 26.62
C ALA A 130 8.91 12.84 27.38
N ARG A 131 9.88 13.66 27.76
CA ARG A 131 9.63 15.00 28.30
C ARG A 131 10.27 16.04 27.41
N VAL A 132 9.70 17.24 27.40
CA VAL A 132 10.29 18.39 26.69
C VAL A 132 11.54 18.85 27.45
N SER A 133 12.69 18.86 26.79
CA SER A 133 13.95 19.38 27.36
C SER A 133 14.24 20.82 26.94
N GLY A 134 13.56 21.33 25.91
CA GLY A 134 13.75 22.69 25.40
C GLY A 134 13.25 22.86 23.97
N LEU A 135 13.82 23.84 23.27
CA LEU A 135 13.62 24.07 21.84
C LEU A 135 14.93 23.81 21.09
N ASP A 136 14.83 23.18 19.92
CA ASP A 136 15.96 22.99 19.02
C ASP A 136 16.38 24.32 18.35
N ARG A 137 17.46 24.28 17.56
CA ARG A 137 17.97 25.45 16.81
C ARG A 137 16.98 26.03 15.80
N ARG A 138 15.89 25.33 15.48
CA ARG A 138 14.84 25.72 14.54
C ARG A 138 13.53 26.08 15.27
N GLY A 139 13.54 26.16 16.60
CA GLY A 139 12.37 26.50 17.41
C GLY A 139 11.37 25.36 17.63
N ARG A 140 11.72 24.11 17.34
CA ARG A 140 10.86 22.93 17.58
C ARG A 140 11.07 22.38 18.98
N ARG A 141 10.04 21.81 19.59
CA ARG A 141 10.14 21.14 20.90
C ARG A 141 11.09 19.95 20.81
N GLU A 142 12.16 19.97 21.59
CA GLU A 142 13.09 18.85 21.71
C GLU A 142 12.66 17.95 22.86
N GLY A 143 12.59 16.64 22.60
CA GLY A 143 12.20 15.64 23.59
C GLY A 143 13.38 14.78 24.05
N VAL A 144 13.32 14.35 25.30
CA VAL A 144 14.23 13.36 25.89
C VAL A 144 13.42 12.16 26.34
N ILE A 145 13.85 10.98 25.89
CA ILE A 145 13.22 9.71 26.24
C ILE A 145 13.45 9.44 27.73
N VAL A 146 12.36 9.25 28.45
CA VAL A 146 12.37 8.90 29.87
C VAL A 146 12.30 7.38 30.00
N GLU A 147 11.39 6.74 29.28
CA GLU A 147 11.15 5.31 29.35
C GLU A 147 10.56 4.78 28.05
N VAL A 148 10.90 3.55 27.69
CA VAL A 148 10.27 2.83 26.57
C VAL A 148 9.18 1.96 27.14
N VAL A 149 7.94 2.27 26.79
CA VAL A 149 6.72 1.60 27.29
C VAL A 149 6.55 0.24 26.61
N SER A 150 6.69 0.20 25.28
CA SER A 150 6.56 -1.02 24.51
C SER A 150 7.50 -1.01 23.32
N ARG A 151 8.15 -2.14 23.06
CA ARG A 151 9.01 -2.33 21.89
C ARG A 151 8.17 -2.67 20.67
N ALA A 152 8.45 -2.04 19.53
CA ALA A 152 7.75 -2.34 18.28
C ALA A 152 8.18 -3.66 17.67
N HIS A 153 9.46 -3.99 17.81
CA HIS A 153 10.06 -5.13 17.13
C HIS A 153 10.74 -6.08 18.12
N GLU A 154 10.34 -7.35 18.10
CA GLU A 154 11.07 -8.44 18.79
C GLU A 154 12.16 -9.06 17.90
N SER A 155 12.00 -8.96 16.57
CA SER A 155 12.99 -9.35 15.58
C SER A 155 13.15 -8.25 14.53
N ILE A 156 14.32 -8.21 13.89
CA ILE A 156 14.64 -7.26 12.82
C ILE A 156 15.15 -8.06 11.62
N VAL A 157 14.74 -7.66 10.42
CA VAL A 157 15.36 -8.14 9.19
C VAL A 157 16.45 -7.20 8.75
N GLY A 158 17.57 -7.77 8.35
CA GLY A 158 18.69 -7.01 7.85
C GLY A 158 19.72 -7.87 7.15
N ARG A 159 20.79 -7.23 6.69
CA ARG A 159 21.92 -7.92 6.06
C ARG A 159 22.98 -8.24 7.09
N TYR A 160 23.44 -9.49 7.09
CA TYR A 160 24.51 -9.97 7.96
C TYR A 160 25.89 -9.58 7.42
N PHE A 161 26.73 -9.04 8.30
CA PHE A 161 28.12 -8.70 8.03
C PHE A 161 29.02 -9.20 9.15
N GLU A 162 30.33 -9.20 8.89
CA GLU A 162 31.33 -9.59 9.89
C GLU A 162 32.54 -8.65 9.76
N GLU A 163 32.93 -8.02 10.87
CA GLU A 163 34.11 -7.16 10.95
C GLU A 163 34.90 -7.48 12.23
N GLY A 164 36.22 -7.66 12.11
CA GLY A 164 37.07 -7.99 13.27
C GLY A 164 36.69 -9.30 13.98
N GLY A 165 35.99 -10.22 13.32
CA GLY A 165 35.45 -11.47 13.91
C GLY A 165 34.15 -11.30 14.70
N ILE A 166 33.53 -10.12 14.65
CA ILE A 166 32.23 -9.82 15.25
C ILE A 166 31.18 -9.77 14.14
N GLY A 167 30.18 -10.63 14.23
CA GLY A 167 29.02 -10.60 13.36
C GLY A 167 28.04 -9.52 13.77
N PHE A 168 27.44 -8.83 12.81
CA PHE A 168 26.40 -7.83 13.06
C PHE A 168 25.39 -7.80 11.91
N VAL A 169 24.20 -7.29 12.20
CA VAL A 169 23.11 -7.13 11.23
C VAL A 169 22.77 -5.66 11.08
N VAL A 170 22.79 -5.18 9.83
CA VAL A 170 22.31 -3.85 9.46
C VAL A 170 20.87 -3.99 9.00
N ALA A 171 19.94 -3.32 9.69
CA ALA A 171 18.51 -3.39 9.38
C ALA A 171 18.21 -2.97 7.93
N ASP A 172 17.22 -3.61 7.30
CA ASP A 172 16.71 -3.17 5.99
C ASP A 172 15.92 -1.86 6.11
N ASN A 173 15.19 -1.67 7.22
CA ASN A 173 14.53 -0.41 7.52
C ASN A 173 15.58 0.69 7.78
N PRO A 174 15.74 1.70 6.89
CA PRO A 174 16.76 2.74 7.07
C PRO A 174 16.46 3.66 8.25
N LYS A 175 15.27 3.60 8.86
CA LYS A 175 14.95 4.36 10.08
C LYS A 175 15.57 3.73 11.34
N ILE A 176 16.04 2.49 11.26
CA ILE A 176 16.78 1.79 12.32
C ILE A 176 18.27 1.89 12.00
N GLN A 177 18.96 2.82 12.64
CA GLN A 177 20.38 3.12 12.40
C GLN A 177 21.34 2.29 13.25
N GLN A 178 20.81 1.51 14.19
CA GLN A 178 21.59 0.65 15.06
C GLN A 178 21.99 -0.63 14.34
N GLU A 179 23.26 -0.99 14.47
CA GLU A 179 23.73 -2.33 14.12
C GLU A 179 23.40 -3.29 15.27
N VAL A 180 22.71 -4.39 14.94
CA VAL A 180 22.42 -5.45 15.91
C VAL A 180 23.59 -6.40 15.93
N LEU A 181 24.36 -6.40 17.02
CA LEU A 181 25.47 -7.32 17.20
C LEU A 181 24.94 -8.75 17.33
N VAL A 182 25.50 -9.68 16.56
CA VAL A 182 25.10 -11.08 16.61
C VAL A 182 25.86 -11.77 17.73
N THR A 183 25.14 -12.44 18.63
CA THR A 183 25.75 -13.21 19.72
C THR A 183 26.74 -14.24 19.14
N PRO A 184 27.97 -14.34 19.65
CA PRO A 184 28.96 -15.29 19.15
C PRO A 184 28.42 -16.73 19.06
N GLY A 185 28.55 -17.35 17.88
CA GLY A 185 28.04 -18.70 17.60
C GLY A 185 26.53 -18.80 17.32
N ARG A 186 25.78 -17.69 17.31
CA ARG A 186 24.34 -17.63 17.02
C ARG A 186 24.03 -16.98 15.68
N ASN A 187 24.91 -17.15 14.69
CA ASN A 187 24.74 -16.60 13.35
C ASN A 187 23.94 -17.52 12.40
N ALA A 188 23.44 -18.67 12.87
CA ALA A 188 22.71 -19.66 12.05
C ALA A 188 23.41 -20.06 10.72
N ASN A 189 24.75 -20.01 10.68
CA ASN A 189 25.56 -20.21 9.47
C ASN A 189 25.31 -19.19 8.34
N ALA A 190 24.77 -18.01 8.67
CA ALA A 190 24.61 -16.91 7.73
C ALA A 190 25.95 -16.56 7.06
N GLN A 191 25.90 -16.35 5.76
CA GLN A 191 27.03 -15.84 4.97
C GLN A 191 26.95 -14.31 4.90
N ILE A 192 28.11 -13.66 4.76
CA ILE A 192 28.19 -12.21 4.60
C ILE A 192 27.33 -11.75 3.42
N GLY A 193 26.51 -10.74 3.65
CA GLY A 193 25.59 -10.13 2.68
C GLY A 193 24.24 -10.84 2.53
N GLN A 194 23.99 -11.95 3.24
CA GLN A 194 22.66 -12.58 3.24
C GLN A 194 21.69 -11.78 4.10
N PHE A 195 20.42 -11.77 3.69
CA PHE A 195 19.33 -11.32 4.53
C PHE A 195 19.05 -12.36 5.61
N VAL A 196 18.95 -11.88 6.84
CA VAL A 196 18.69 -12.68 8.02
C VAL A 196 17.61 -12.01 8.86
N GLU A 197 16.87 -12.81 9.61
CA GLU A 197 16.03 -12.34 10.70
C GLU A 197 16.77 -12.55 12.02
N VAL A 198 17.00 -11.45 12.74
CA VAL A 198 17.67 -11.46 14.05
C VAL A 198 16.66 -11.18 15.14
N LYS A 199 16.51 -12.11 16.09
CA LYS A 199 15.71 -11.91 17.29
C LYS A 199 16.52 -11.09 18.30
N ILE A 200 15.95 -9.99 18.79
CA ILE A 200 16.61 -9.12 19.74
C ILE A 200 16.63 -9.79 21.11
N THR A 201 17.83 -9.93 21.69
CA THR A 201 18.04 -10.47 23.04
C THR A 201 18.34 -9.36 24.04
N HIS A 202 18.98 -8.28 23.59
CA HIS A 202 19.26 -7.10 24.38
C HIS A 202 18.96 -5.84 23.54
N TRP A 203 18.07 -5.00 24.04
CA TRP A 203 17.73 -3.72 23.42
C TRP A 203 18.82 -2.67 23.63
N PRO A 204 18.89 -1.64 22.78
CA PRO A 204 19.91 -0.61 22.91
C PRO A 204 19.81 0.13 24.25
N THR A 205 20.96 0.50 24.78
CA THR A 205 21.09 1.34 25.98
C THR A 205 22.11 2.46 25.71
N PRO A 206 22.24 3.47 26.60
CA PRO A 206 23.26 4.51 26.40
C PRO A 206 24.70 4.00 26.32
N ARG A 207 24.97 2.77 26.80
CA ARG A 207 26.31 2.17 26.86
C ARG A 207 26.52 1.02 25.87
N PHE A 208 25.45 0.35 25.45
CA PHE A 208 25.54 -0.89 24.67
C PHE A 208 24.66 -0.82 23.43
N GLN A 209 25.22 -1.24 22.30
CA GLN A 209 24.47 -1.55 21.08
C GLN A 209 23.50 -2.73 21.32
N PRO A 210 22.44 -2.83 20.51
CA PRO A 210 21.54 -3.98 20.59
C PRO A 210 22.28 -5.26 20.24
N GLN A 211 21.83 -6.37 20.85
CA GLN A 211 22.34 -7.71 20.58
C GLN A 211 21.19 -8.64 20.22
N GLY A 212 21.48 -9.63 19.39
CA GLY A 212 20.48 -10.61 18.97
C GLY A 212 21.06 -11.91 18.43
N ASP A 213 20.15 -12.88 18.27
CA ASP A 213 20.45 -14.20 17.71
C ASP A 213 19.79 -14.31 16.34
N VAL A 214 20.54 -14.78 15.33
CA VAL A 214 19.95 -15.07 14.02
C VAL A 214 19.04 -16.28 14.15
N ILE A 215 17.76 -16.11 13.85
CA ILE A 215 16.74 -17.17 13.92
C ILE A 215 16.40 -17.75 12.55
N GLU A 216 16.61 -16.98 11.48
CA GLU A 216 16.34 -17.40 10.11
C GLU A 216 17.36 -16.76 9.15
N VAL A 217 17.88 -17.55 8.20
CA VAL A 217 18.56 -17.03 7.01
C VAL A 217 17.52 -16.92 5.91
N VAL A 218 17.02 -15.72 5.67
CA VAL A 218 15.93 -15.45 4.72
C VAL A 218 16.40 -15.74 3.28
N GLY A 219 17.61 -15.32 2.93
CA GLY A 219 18.18 -15.66 1.62
C GLY A 219 19.26 -14.70 1.12
N ASN A 220 19.63 -14.90 -0.14
CA ASN A 220 20.64 -14.07 -0.81
C ASN A 220 20.01 -12.75 -1.27
N TYR A 221 20.71 -11.64 -1.08
CA TYR A 221 20.26 -10.28 -1.44
C TYR A 221 19.67 -10.13 -2.86
N MET A 222 20.22 -10.84 -3.87
CA MET A 222 19.77 -10.77 -5.27
C MET A 222 18.89 -11.95 -5.70
N ALA A 223 18.37 -12.77 -4.78
CA ALA A 223 17.50 -13.87 -5.17
C ALA A 223 16.10 -13.34 -5.58
N PRO A 224 15.47 -13.87 -6.65
CA PRO A 224 14.16 -13.38 -7.08
C PRO A 224 13.07 -13.55 -6.02
N GLY A 225 12.29 -12.51 -5.76
CA GLY A 225 11.22 -12.51 -4.75
C GLY A 225 11.65 -12.08 -3.35
N MET A 226 12.96 -11.90 -3.12
CA MET A 226 13.50 -11.44 -1.84
C MET A 226 13.03 -10.04 -1.48
N GLU A 227 12.82 -9.18 -2.46
CA GLU A 227 12.28 -7.84 -2.29
C GLU A 227 10.92 -7.87 -1.60
N ILE A 228 10.07 -8.87 -1.90
CA ILE A 228 8.77 -9.04 -1.25
C ILE A 228 8.93 -9.62 0.15
N ASP A 229 9.75 -10.66 0.33
CA ASP A 229 9.94 -11.30 1.65
C ASP A 229 10.58 -10.37 2.68
N VAL A 230 11.47 -9.47 2.22
CA VAL A 230 12.07 -8.41 3.04
C VAL A 230 11.02 -7.34 3.34
N ALA A 231 10.29 -6.83 2.35
CA ALA A 231 9.25 -5.81 2.58
C ALA A 231 8.16 -6.31 3.54
N LEU A 232 7.74 -7.58 3.43
CA LEU A 232 6.78 -8.19 4.34
C LEU A 232 7.20 -8.10 5.81
N ARG A 233 8.49 -8.25 6.10
CA ARG A 233 9.02 -8.19 7.46
C ARG A 233 9.38 -6.77 7.88
N THR A 234 9.98 -5.97 7.00
CA THR A 234 10.31 -4.56 7.24
C THR A 234 9.08 -3.73 7.63
N TYR A 235 7.93 -4.02 7.02
CA TYR A 235 6.68 -3.33 7.29
C TYR A 235 5.76 -4.08 8.27
N ASP A 236 6.19 -5.19 8.87
CA ASP A 236 5.37 -6.03 9.75
C ASP A 236 4.01 -6.42 9.14
N ILE A 237 4.00 -6.82 7.86
CA ILE A 237 2.80 -7.30 7.17
C ILE A 237 2.55 -8.77 7.56
N PRO A 238 1.41 -9.09 8.19
CA PRO A 238 1.09 -10.48 8.55
C PRO A 238 0.92 -11.32 7.28
N HIS A 239 1.81 -12.29 7.11
CA HIS A 239 1.84 -13.15 5.91
C HIS A 239 1.83 -14.65 6.23
N VAL A 240 2.17 -15.03 7.47
CA VAL A 240 2.09 -16.41 7.95
C VAL A 240 0.70 -16.66 8.54
N TRP A 241 0.08 -17.78 8.16
CA TRP A 241 -1.22 -18.16 8.72
C TRP A 241 -1.07 -18.82 10.10
N PRO A 242 -1.78 -18.34 11.13
CA PRO A 242 -1.86 -19.04 12.41
C PRO A 242 -2.47 -20.45 12.25
N GLU A 243 -2.02 -21.42 13.05
CA GLU A 243 -2.53 -22.80 12.98
C GLU A 243 -4.05 -22.87 13.22
N ALA A 244 -4.56 -22.04 14.13
CA ALA A 244 -5.99 -21.93 14.42
C ALA A 244 -6.80 -21.52 13.17
N VAL A 245 -6.26 -20.61 12.35
CA VAL A 245 -6.86 -20.15 11.09
C VAL A 245 -6.90 -21.28 10.07
N LEU A 246 -5.77 -21.97 9.86
CA LEU A 246 -5.69 -23.10 8.94
C LEU A 246 -6.66 -24.23 9.34
N LYS A 247 -6.76 -24.51 10.64
CA LYS A 247 -7.68 -25.52 11.17
C LYS A 247 -9.15 -25.12 11.02
N GLU A 248 -9.48 -23.84 11.15
CA GLU A 248 -10.84 -23.33 10.91
C GLU A 248 -11.18 -23.39 9.42
N ALA A 249 -10.31 -22.86 8.55
CA ALA A 249 -10.49 -22.87 7.09
C ALA A 249 -10.58 -24.30 6.53
N GLY A 250 -9.78 -25.24 7.05
CA GLY A 250 -9.78 -26.64 6.61
C GLY A 250 -11.06 -27.42 6.92
N LYS A 251 -11.99 -26.87 7.71
CA LYS A 251 -13.32 -27.46 7.95
C LYS A 251 -14.33 -27.09 6.86
N LEU A 252 -14.04 -26.06 6.07
CA LEU A 252 -14.94 -25.57 5.03
C LEU A 252 -14.89 -26.49 3.82
N LYS A 253 -16.07 -26.79 3.25
CA LYS A 253 -16.17 -27.57 2.01
C LYS A 253 -15.88 -26.68 0.79
N PRO A 254 -15.46 -27.26 -0.35
CA PRO A 254 -15.22 -26.48 -1.58
C PRO A 254 -16.47 -25.83 -2.18
N GLU A 255 -17.65 -26.37 -1.88
CA GLU A 255 -18.94 -25.91 -2.41
C GLU A 255 -19.88 -25.49 -1.28
N VAL A 256 -20.80 -24.57 -1.60
CA VAL A 256 -21.85 -24.11 -0.68
C VAL A 256 -22.78 -25.27 -0.36
N GLU A 257 -22.96 -25.59 0.92
CA GLU A 257 -23.86 -26.66 1.33
C GLU A 257 -25.33 -26.28 1.11
N GLU A 258 -26.18 -27.25 0.77
CA GLU A 258 -27.62 -27.00 0.52
C GLU A 258 -28.32 -26.33 1.70
N LYS A 259 -27.97 -26.70 2.94
CA LYS A 259 -28.51 -26.07 4.16
C LYS A 259 -28.20 -24.57 4.26
N ASP A 260 -27.06 -24.13 3.70
CA ASP A 260 -26.61 -22.74 3.78
C ASP A 260 -27.28 -21.87 2.69
N LYS A 261 -27.89 -22.52 1.69
CA LYS A 261 -28.73 -21.90 0.64
C LYS A 261 -30.16 -21.63 1.12
N GLU A 262 -30.61 -22.31 2.17
CA GLU A 262 -31.94 -22.12 2.74
C GLU A 262 -32.12 -20.70 3.30
N LYS A 263 -33.36 -20.22 3.33
CA LYS A 263 -33.75 -18.90 3.91
C LYS A 263 -33.03 -17.70 3.29
N ARG A 264 -32.59 -17.84 2.04
CA ARG A 264 -32.01 -16.78 1.21
C ARG A 264 -32.88 -16.55 -0.02
N ILE A 265 -32.78 -15.36 -0.61
CA ILE A 265 -33.43 -15.09 -1.88
C ILE A 265 -32.70 -15.85 -2.99
N ASP A 266 -33.44 -16.62 -3.78
CA ASP A 266 -32.88 -17.29 -4.94
C ASP A 266 -32.81 -16.34 -6.14
N LEU A 267 -31.60 -15.95 -6.52
CA LEU A 267 -31.32 -15.12 -7.68
C LEU A 267 -30.50 -15.84 -8.75
N ARG A 268 -30.39 -17.18 -8.69
CA ARG A 268 -29.59 -17.96 -9.65
C ARG A 268 -30.08 -17.87 -11.09
N HIS A 269 -31.33 -17.44 -11.29
CA HIS A 269 -31.92 -17.21 -12.60
C HIS A 269 -31.56 -15.84 -13.22
N LEU A 270 -31.01 -14.91 -12.43
CA LEU A 270 -30.59 -13.61 -12.95
C LEU A 270 -29.18 -13.72 -13.56
N PRO A 271 -28.94 -13.14 -14.74
CA PRO A 271 -27.69 -13.29 -15.49
C PRO A 271 -26.60 -12.35 -14.95
N PHE A 272 -26.22 -12.58 -13.69
CA PHE A 272 -25.07 -11.93 -13.05
C PHE A 272 -23.78 -12.26 -13.79
N VAL A 273 -22.87 -11.28 -13.86
CA VAL A 273 -21.52 -11.45 -14.37
C VAL A 273 -20.52 -10.81 -13.42
N THR A 274 -19.31 -11.37 -13.36
CA THR A 274 -18.15 -10.72 -12.73
C THR A 274 -17.26 -10.11 -13.81
N ILE A 275 -16.69 -8.93 -13.55
CA ILE A 275 -15.84 -8.21 -14.51
C ILE A 275 -14.59 -7.68 -13.77
N ASP A 276 -13.46 -8.34 -14.00
CA ASP A 276 -12.24 -8.11 -13.21
C ASP A 276 -10.98 -8.05 -14.09
N GLY A 277 -9.82 -7.80 -13.48
CA GLY A 277 -8.53 -7.93 -14.17
C GLY A 277 -8.22 -9.38 -14.59
N GLU A 278 -7.38 -9.56 -15.60
CA GLU A 278 -7.01 -10.89 -16.11
C GLU A 278 -6.48 -11.84 -15.02
N ASP A 279 -5.71 -11.31 -14.08
CA ASP A 279 -5.02 -12.07 -13.03
C ASP A 279 -5.83 -12.21 -11.73
N ALA A 280 -6.98 -11.53 -11.62
CA ALA A 280 -7.85 -11.64 -10.45
C ALA A 280 -8.38 -13.06 -10.27
N ARG A 281 -8.52 -13.48 -9.01
CA ARG A 281 -9.05 -14.80 -8.60
C ARG A 281 -10.08 -14.71 -7.49
N ASP A 282 -10.20 -13.54 -6.89
CA ASP A 282 -10.99 -13.15 -5.72
C ASP A 282 -12.13 -12.21 -6.14
N PHE A 283 -13.09 -12.75 -6.91
CA PHE A 283 -14.24 -11.98 -7.40
C PHE A 283 -15.21 -11.62 -6.26
N ASP A 284 -15.10 -10.39 -5.74
CA ASP A 284 -15.95 -9.86 -4.67
C ASP A 284 -17.36 -9.51 -5.17
N ASP A 285 -17.49 -8.96 -6.38
CA ASP A 285 -18.72 -8.38 -6.88
C ASP A 285 -19.20 -9.01 -8.19
N ALA A 286 -20.52 -9.12 -8.31
CA ALA A 286 -21.22 -9.48 -9.53
C ALA A 286 -22.34 -8.49 -9.79
N VAL A 287 -22.48 -8.07 -11.06
CA VAL A 287 -23.43 -7.02 -11.45
C VAL A 287 -24.46 -7.55 -12.45
N TYR A 288 -25.69 -7.04 -12.31
CA TYR A 288 -26.77 -7.23 -13.27
C TYR A 288 -27.66 -6.00 -13.26
N CYS A 289 -28.19 -5.59 -14.41
CA CYS A 289 -29.25 -4.59 -14.44
C CYS A 289 -30.29 -4.84 -15.53
N GLU A 290 -31.47 -4.31 -15.28
CA GLU A 290 -32.60 -4.31 -16.20
C GLU A 290 -33.19 -2.90 -16.32
N SER A 291 -33.69 -2.55 -17.50
CA SER A 291 -34.42 -1.31 -17.67
C SER A 291 -35.83 -1.45 -17.08
N LYS A 292 -36.27 -0.45 -16.32
CA LYS A 292 -37.66 -0.31 -15.87
C LYS A 292 -38.41 0.61 -16.84
N PRO A 293 -39.28 0.09 -17.73
CA PRO A 293 -40.16 0.94 -18.51
C PRO A 293 -41.20 1.61 -17.60
N GLY A 294 -41.52 2.87 -17.87
CA GLY A 294 -42.56 3.60 -17.12
C GLY A 294 -43.94 2.95 -17.32
N LYS A 295 -44.71 2.76 -16.24
CA LYS A 295 -46.04 2.12 -16.29
C LYS A 295 -47.08 2.94 -17.10
N LEU A 296 -46.85 4.24 -17.29
CA LEU A 296 -47.67 5.15 -18.10
C LEU A 296 -46.72 6.02 -18.94
N ARG A 297 -47.18 6.49 -20.11
CA ARG A 297 -46.39 7.33 -21.04
C ARG A 297 -45.88 8.65 -20.42
N LEU A 298 -46.45 9.07 -19.28
CA LEU A 298 -46.06 10.25 -18.49
C LEU A 298 -45.02 9.99 -17.37
N PHE A 299 -44.75 8.74 -16.98
CA PHE A 299 -43.76 8.46 -15.92
C PHE A 299 -42.42 8.07 -16.53
N SER A 300 -41.35 8.69 -16.04
CA SER A 300 -39.97 8.40 -16.43
C SER A 300 -39.62 6.96 -16.06
N GLY A 301 -39.23 6.15 -17.05
CA GLY A 301 -38.54 4.87 -16.81
C GLY A 301 -37.19 5.05 -16.09
N GLY A 302 -36.41 3.98 -15.97
CA GLY A 302 -35.10 3.99 -15.32
C GLY A 302 -34.44 2.61 -15.39
N TRP A 303 -33.67 2.28 -14.36
CA TRP A 303 -33.02 0.97 -14.21
C TRP A 303 -33.27 0.38 -12.84
N LYS A 304 -33.20 -0.94 -12.79
CA LYS A 304 -33.00 -1.72 -11.57
C LYS A 304 -31.60 -2.30 -11.62
N LEU A 305 -30.75 -1.90 -10.69
CA LEU A 305 -29.37 -2.36 -10.57
C LEU A 305 -29.28 -3.35 -9.41
N TYR A 306 -28.64 -4.49 -9.66
CA TYR A 306 -28.33 -5.50 -8.66
C TYR A 306 -26.81 -5.58 -8.55
N VAL A 307 -26.30 -5.33 -7.34
CA VAL A 307 -24.90 -5.52 -6.99
C VAL A 307 -24.86 -6.62 -5.94
N ALA A 308 -24.41 -7.80 -6.35
CA ALA A 308 -24.25 -8.95 -5.46
C ALA A 308 -22.80 -9.02 -5.00
N ILE A 309 -22.59 -8.96 -3.68
CA ILE A 309 -21.26 -9.00 -3.07
C ILE A 309 -21.07 -10.32 -2.34
N ALA A 310 -19.89 -10.91 -2.43
CA ALA A 310 -19.47 -12.10 -1.70
C ALA A 310 -19.88 -12.03 -0.22
N ASP A 311 -20.65 -13.01 0.25
CA ASP A 311 -21.14 -13.02 1.64
C ASP A 311 -20.07 -13.57 2.61
N VAL A 312 -18.98 -12.83 2.76
CA VAL A 312 -17.85 -13.20 3.64
C VAL A 312 -18.28 -13.34 5.09
N SER A 313 -19.21 -12.48 5.56
CA SER A 313 -19.74 -12.52 6.93
C SER A 313 -20.48 -13.82 7.26
N SER A 314 -20.93 -14.58 6.26
CA SER A 314 -21.47 -15.93 6.47
C SER A 314 -20.41 -16.95 6.87
N TYR A 315 -19.16 -16.77 6.45
CA TYR A 315 -18.08 -17.71 6.71
C TYR A 315 -17.15 -17.24 7.85
N VAL A 316 -16.88 -15.94 7.93
CA VAL A 316 -15.97 -15.34 8.92
C VAL A 316 -16.78 -14.81 10.11
N LYS A 317 -16.95 -15.65 11.13
CA LYS A 317 -17.76 -15.35 12.31
C LYS A 317 -16.99 -14.51 13.33
N ILE A 318 -17.70 -13.61 14.03
CA ILE A 318 -17.10 -12.74 15.03
C ILE A 318 -16.34 -13.54 16.09
N GLY A 319 -15.11 -13.11 16.38
CA GLY A 319 -14.23 -13.71 17.37
C GLY A 319 -13.67 -15.08 16.98
N SER A 320 -13.93 -15.55 15.75
CA SER A 320 -13.29 -16.76 15.23
C SER A 320 -11.82 -16.51 14.88
N ALA A 321 -11.04 -17.57 14.63
CA ALA A 321 -9.63 -17.40 14.28
C ALA A 321 -9.50 -16.66 12.95
N LEU A 322 -10.38 -16.95 11.98
CA LEU A 322 -10.46 -16.22 10.72
C LEU A 322 -10.73 -14.72 10.91
N ASP A 323 -11.64 -14.37 11.82
CA ASP A 323 -12.00 -12.97 12.09
C ASP A 323 -10.85 -12.20 12.73
N ASN A 324 -10.25 -12.76 13.78
CA ASN A 324 -9.13 -12.15 14.49
C ASN A 324 -7.96 -11.90 13.53
N GLU A 325 -7.64 -12.86 12.66
CA GLU A 325 -6.56 -12.71 11.67
C GLU A 325 -6.93 -11.69 10.57
N ALA A 326 -8.19 -11.69 10.10
CA ALA A 326 -8.65 -10.70 9.13
C ALA A 326 -8.57 -9.27 9.67
N GLN A 327 -8.90 -9.07 10.95
CA GLN A 327 -8.73 -7.79 11.63
C GLN A 327 -7.25 -7.38 11.70
N VAL A 328 -6.36 -8.29 12.12
CA VAL A 328 -4.91 -8.03 12.22
C VAL A 328 -4.30 -7.65 10.87
N ARG A 329 -4.73 -8.32 9.79
CA ARG A 329 -4.31 -7.99 8.41
C ARG A 329 -4.91 -6.66 7.93
N GLY A 330 -6.20 -6.44 8.20
CA GLY A 330 -6.97 -5.26 7.83
C GLY A 330 -7.36 -5.21 6.34
N ASN A 331 -6.43 -5.55 5.45
CA ASN A 331 -6.66 -5.64 4.00
C ASN A 331 -5.68 -6.62 3.32
N SER A 332 -6.03 -7.07 2.12
CA SER A 332 -5.08 -7.79 1.25
C SER A 332 -3.99 -6.84 0.75
N VAL A 333 -2.78 -7.35 0.55
CA VAL A 333 -1.63 -6.60 0.01
C VAL A 333 -1.26 -7.18 -1.36
N TYR A 334 -1.24 -6.31 -2.39
CA TYR A 334 -1.01 -6.71 -3.78
C TYR A 334 0.39 -6.29 -4.24
N PHE A 335 1.38 -7.16 -4.00
CA PHE A 335 2.71 -7.01 -4.59
C PHE A 335 2.69 -7.42 -6.07
N PRO A 336 3.66 -6.95 -6.88
CA PRO A 336 3.87 -7.49 -8.22
C PRO A 336 4.03 -9.03 -8.19
N GLU A 337 3.21 -9.76 -8.95
CA GLU A 337 3.12 -11.24 -9.02
C GLU A 337 2.76 -12.00 -7.72
N ARG A 338 2.55 -11.33 -6.58
CA ARG A 338 2.20 -12.00 -5.31
C ARG A 338 1.17 -11.22 -4.53
N VAL A 339 0.08 -11.89 -4.16
CA VAL A 339 -0.92 -11.35 -3.25
C VAL A 339 -0.70 -11.96 -1.87
N VAL A 340 -0.80 -11.13 -0.84
CA VAL A 340 -0.86 -11.55 0.57
C VAL A 340 -2.30 -11.30 1.00
N PRO A 341 -3.17 -12.32 0.96
CA PRO A 341 -4.59 -12.09 1.10
C PRO A 341 -4.99 -11.89 2.57
N MET A 342 -6.05 -11.11 2.79
CA MET A 342 -6.65 -10.91 4.11
C MET A 342 -7.27 -12.21 4.66
N LEU A 343 -7.80 -13.05 3.77
CA LEU A 343 -8.42 -14.34 4.09
C LEU A 343 -7.67 -15.49 3.39
N PRO A 344 -7.67 -16.71 3.96
CA PRO A 344 -7.08 -17.86 3.30
C PRO A 344 -7.66 -18.12 1.91
N GLU A 345 -6.85 -18.62 0.99
CA GLU A 345 -7.20 -18.77 -0.43
C GLU A 345 -8.39 -19.70 -0.66
N GLN A 346 -8.62 -20.66 0.25
CA GLN A 346 -9.81 -21.53 0.20
C GLN A 346 -11.12 -20.72 0.31
N LEU A 347 -11.09 -19.61 1.04
CA LEU A 347 -12.19 -18.65 1.14
C LEU A 347 -12.12 -17.63 0.02
N SER A 348 -11.00 -16.89 -0.08
CA SER A 348 -10.90 -15.73 -0.95
C SER A 348 -11.07 -16.07 -2.43
N ASN A 349 -10.48 -17.18 -2.90
CA ASN A 349 -10.52 -17.61 -4.30
C ASN A 349 -11.58 -18.71 -4.54
N GLY A 350 -12.13 -19.27 -3.45
CA GLY A 350 -13.02 -20.42 -3.46
C GLY A 350 -14.46 -20.06 -3.09
N LEU A 351 -14.80 -20.24 -1.82
CA LEU A 351 -16.18 -20.15 -1.31
C LEU A 351 -16.76 -18.73 -1.32
N CYS A 352 -15.95 -17.71 -1.06
CA CYS A 352 -16.39 -16.32 -1.08
C CYS A 352 -16.38 -15.76 -2.50
N SER A 353 -15.40 -16.13 -3.33
CA SER A 353 -15.33 -15.66 -4.70
C SER A 353 -16.57 -16.08 -5.50
N LEU A 354 -17.17 -15.11 -6.18
CA LEU A 354 -18.35 -15.26 -7.04
C LEU A 354 -18.01 -15.93 -8.38
N ASN A 355 -17.36 -17.09 -8.28
CA ASN A 355 -16.87 -17.90 -9.39
C ASN A 355 -17.97 -18.23 -10.42
N PRO A 356 -17.63 -18.30 -11.72
CA PRO A 356 -18.59 -18.57 -12.77
C PRO A 356 -19.15 -20.00 -12.67
N HIS A 357 -20.43 -20.14 -12.99
CA HIS A 357 -21.15 -21.40 -13.11
C HIS A 357 -21.24 -22.25 -11.84
N VAL A 358 -21.10 -21.63 -10.68
CA VAL A 358 -21.25 -22.29 -9.37
C VAL A 358 -22.11 -21.42 -8.44
N ASP A 359 -22.90 -22.07 -7.60
CA ASP A 359 -23.74 -21.38 -6.62
C ASP A 359 -22.87 -20.70 -5.56
N ARG A 360 -23.18 -19.44 -5.24
CA ARG A 360 -22.47 -18.64 -4.24
C ARG A 360 -23.42 -17.84 -3.36
N LEU A 361 -23.05 -17.69 -2.10
CA LEU A 361 -23.77 -16.85 -1.14
C LEU A 361 -23.37 -15.39 -1.37
N ALA A 362 -24.36 -14.51 -1.43
CA ALA A 362 -24.14 -13.09 -1.65
C ALA A 362 -24.98 -12.23 -0.70
N MET A 363 -24.42 -11.10 -0.30
CA MET A 363 -25.15 -9.95 0.24
C MET A 363 -25.45 -9.02 -0.94
N VAL A 364 -26.73 -8.80 -1.24
CA VAL A 364 -27.15 -8.08 -2.44
C VAL A 364 -27.69 -6.71 -2.08
N CYS A 365 -27.20 -5.69 -2.79
CA CYS A 365 -27.78 -4.36 -2.85
C CYS A 365 -28.59 -4.23 -4.15
N GLU A 366 -29.91 -4.12 -4.01
CA GLU A 366 -30.85 -3.88 -5.10
C GLU A 366 -31.26 -2.42 -5.11
N MET A 367 -31.01 -1.70 -6.20
CA MET A 367 -31.23 -0.25 -6.31
C MET A 367 -32.17 0.07 -7.47
N THR A 368 -33.02 1.09 -7.30
CA THR A 368 -33.78 1.71 -8.38
C THR A 368 -33.16 3.04 -8.77
N ILE A 369 -32.66 3.11 -10.00
CA ILE A 369 -31.99 4.29 -10.55
C ILE A 369 -32.92 4.99 -11.54
N SER A 370 -33.08 6.30 -11.40
CA SER A 370 -33.88 7.12 -12.30
C SER A 370 -33.20 7.31 -13.67
N LYS A 371 -33.92 7.87 -14.64
CA LYS A 371 -33.36 8.28 -15.93
C LYS A 371 -32.25 9.34 -15.84
N SER A 372 -32.18 10.09 -14.75
CA SER A 372 -31.13 11.09 -14.50
C SER A 372 -29.92 10.51 -13.74
N GLY A 373 -29.96 9.23 -13.36
CA GLY A 373 -28.87 8.58 -12.62
C GLY A 373 -28.94 8.77 -11.11
N GLU A 374 -30.07 9.25 -10.61
CA GLU A 374 -30.33 9.37 -9.17
C GLU A 374 -30.82 8.06 -8.60
N MET A 375 -30.28 7.65 -7.45
CA MET A 375 -30.79 6.51 -6.69
C MET A 375 -32.06 6.93 -5.96
N THR A 376 -33.18 6.29 -6.30
CA THR A 376 -34.51 6.64 -5.77
C THR A 376 -35.02 5.68 -4.71
N ASP A 377 -34.49 4.46 -4.69
CA ASP A 377 -34.82 3.42 -3.71
C ASP A 377 -33.72 2.36 -3.66
N TYR A 378 -33.59 1.67 -2.53
CA TYR A 378 -32.67 0.57 -2.33
C TYR A 378 -33.19 -0.46 -1.32
N CYS A 379 -32.74 -1.71 -1.46
CA CYS A 379 -33.04 -2.79 -0.53
C CYS A 379 -31.85 -3.76 -0.42
N PHE A 380 -31.55 -4.20 0.80
CA PHE A 380 -30.52 -5.18 1.12
C PHE A 380 -31.11 -6.54 1.50
N TYR A 381 -30.48 -7.61 1.05
CA TYR A 381 -30.88 -8.96 1.43
C TYR A 381 -29.79 -9.99 1.15
N GLU A 382 -29.90 -11.12 1.85
CA GLU A 382 -29.06 -12.29 1.60
C GLU A 382 -29.63 -13.14 0.47
N ALA A 383 -28.77 -13.57 -0.45
CA ALA A 383 -29.15 -14.31 -1.63
C ALA A 383 -28.22 -15.49 -1.92
N VAL A 384 -28.68 -16.37 -2.79
CA VAL A 384 -27.86 -17.31 -3.55
C VAL A 384 -27.86 -16.86 -5.00
N ILE A 385 -26.67 -16.69 -5.57
CA ILE A 385 -26.49 -16.31 -6.97
C ILE A 385 -25.75 -17.41 -7.74
N HIS A 386 -25.80 -17.30 -9.06
CA HIS A 386 -25.04 -18.12 -9.99
C HIS A 386 -24.43 -17.18 -11.03
N SER A 387 -23.11 -16.96 -11.00
CA SER A 387 -22.46 -16.09 -11.99
C SER A 387 -22.48 -16.78 -13.37
N HIS A 388 -23.04 -16.11 -14.37
CA HIS A 388 -23.23 -16.65 -15.72
C HIS A 388 -22.03 -16.43 -16.62
N ALA A 389 -21.08 -15.57 -16.24
CA ALA A 389 -19.81 -15.42 -16.92
C ALA A 389 -18.78 -14.72 -16.02
N ARG A 390 -17.53 -15.18 -16.11
CA ARG A 390 -16.36 -14.43 -15.67
C ARG A 390 -15.79 -13.68 -16.86
N LEU A 391 -15.84 -12.36 -16.81
CA LEU A 391 -15.36 -11.47 -17.86
C LEU A 391 -14.12 -10.70 -17.40
N THR A 392 -13.38 -10.14 -18.34
CA THR A 392 -12.33 -9.15 -18.04
C THR A 392 -12.72 -7.78 -18.55
N TYR A 393 -12.16 -6.72 -17.95
CA TYR A 393 -12.39 -5.35 -18.42
C TYR A 393 -12.09 -5.20 -19.92
N ASN A 394 -11.00 -5.79 -20.40
CA ASN A 394 -10.63 -5.74 -21.82
C ASN A 394 -11.64 -6.46 -22.72
N LYS A 395 -12.16 -7.63 -22.32
CA LYS A 395 -13.20 -8.33 -23.07
C LYS A 395 -14.48 -7.50 -23.17
N VAL A 396 -14.91 -6.90 -22.06
CA VAL A 396 -16.12 -6.08 -22.03
C VAL A 396 -15.97 -4.80 -22.85
N SER A 397 -14.84 -4.12 -22.74
CA SER A 397 -14.50 -2.96 -23.58
C SER A 397 -14.49 -3.32 -25.07
N ALA A 398 -13.86 -4.43 -25.46
CA ALA A 398 -13.86 -4.90 -26.85
C ALA A 398 -15.29 -5.19 -27.38
N MET A 399 -16.16 -5.75 -26.54
CA MET A 399 -17.56 -6.03 -26.90
C MET A 399 -18.44 -4.78 -27.02
N LEU A 400 -18.16 -3.72 -26.26
CA LEU A 400 -19.04 -2.56 -26.12
C LEU A 400 -18.52 -1.30 -26.83
N GLU A 401 -17.24 -0.99 -26.70
CA GLU A 401 -16.61 0.23 -27.24
C GLU A 401 -16.13 0.02 -28.68
N THR A 402 -15.60 -1.17 -29.00
CA THR A 402 -15.08 -1.50 -30.34
C THR A 402 -15.77 -2.71 -31.00
N PRO A 403 -17.12 -2.76 -31.03
CA PRO A 403 -17.88 -3.96 -31.41
C PRO A 403 -17.69 -4.43 -32.86
N LYS A 404 -17.15 -3.57 -33.74
CA LYS A 404 -16.88 -3.87 -35.16
C LYS A 404 -15.49 -4.44 -35.40
N ALA A 405 -14.57 -4.30 -34.44
CA ALA A 405 -13.24 -4.89 -34.53
C ALA A 405 -13.35 -6.42 -34.59
N THR A 406 -12.33 -7.09 -35.14
CA THR A 406 -12.32 -8.56 -35.27
C THR A 406 -12.51 -9.25 -33.93
N GLU A 407 -11.81 -8.77 -32.89
CA GLU A 407 -11.95 -9.27 -31.52
C GLU A 407 -13.34 -9.02 -30.93
N GLY A 408 -13.84 -7.78 -31.02
CA GLY A 408 -15.18 -7.42 -30.57
C GLY A 408 -16.28 -8.26 -31.22
N ARG A 409 -16.20 -8.53 -32.54
CA ARG A 409 -17.15 -9.41 -33.24
C ARG A 409 -17.09 -10.85 -32.73
N LYS A 410 -15.89 -11.38 -32.51
CA LYS A 410 -15.69 -12.74 -31.98
C LYS A 410 -16.28 -12.86 -30.57
N LEU A 411 -15.90 -11.96 -29.67
CA LEU A 411 -16.36 -11.98 -28.27
C LEU A 411 -17.88 -11.80 -28.17
N ARG A 412 -18.50 -10.94 -29.00
CA ARG A 412 -19.95 -10.80 -29.03
C ARG A 412 -20.69 -12.07 -29.47
N GLY A 413 -20.06 -12.91 -30.29
CA GLY A 413 -20.58 -14.24 -30.62
C GLY A 413 -20.39 -15.25 -29.49
N GLU A 414 -19.24 -15.22 -28.81
CA GLU A 414 -18.92 -16.09 -27.67
C GLU A 414 -19.83 -15.84 -26.46
N TYR A 415 -20.08 -14.57 -26.11
CA TYR A 415 -20.85 -14.16 -24.93
C TYR A 415 -22.28 -13.71 -25.30
N THR A 416 -22.90 -14.36 -26.29
CA THR A 416 -24.21 -13.96 -26.83
C THR A 416 -25.29 -13.86 -25.74
N ASP A 417 -25.26 -14.77 -24.75
CA ASP A 417 -26.30 -14.86 -23.71
C ASP A 417 -26.25 -13.71 -22.70
N VAL A 418 -25.05 -13.25 -22.33
CA VAL A 418 -24.88 -12.15 -21.35
C VAL A 418 -24.79 -10.77 -21.99
N LEU A 419 -24.53 -10.70 -23.30
CA LEU A 419 -24.33 -9.45 -24.04
C LEU A 419 -25.50 -8.45 -23.97
N PRO A 420 -26.79 -8.86 -24.00
CA PRO A 420 -27.90 -7.93 -23.80
C PRO A 420 -27.83 -7.21 -22.45
N HIS A 421 -27.40 -7.92 -21.40
CA HIS A 421 -27.30 -7.39 -20.03
C HIS A 421 -26.08 -6.47 -19.89
N LEU A 422 -24.95 -6.81 -20.52
CA LEU A 422 -23.80 -5.91 -20.62
C LEU A 422 -24.16 -4.58 -21.30
N LYS A 423 -25.00 -4.61 -22.34
CA LYS A 423 -25.49 -3.38 -22.99
C LYS A 423 -26.37 -2.55 -22.07
N GLN A 424 -27.18 -3.18 -21.20
CA GLN A 424 -27.98 -2.46 -20.21
C GLN A 424 -27.09 -1.82 -19.14
N LEU A 425 -26.09 -2.55 -18.62
CA LEU A 425 -25.10 -2.01 -17.69
C LEU A 425 -24.36 -0.82 -18.30
N TYR A 426 -23.97 -0.93 -19.58
CA TYR A 426 -23.31 0.16 -20.30
C TYR A 426 -24.21 1.37 -20.51
N ALA A 427 -25.50 1.17 -20.77
CA ALA A 427 -26.46 2.26 -20.86
C ALA A 427 -26.65 2.97 -19.50
N LEU A 428 -26.74 2.20 -18.42
CA LEU A 428 -26.82 2.72 -17.06
C LEU A 428 -25.54 3.49 -16.67
N TYR A 429 -24.36 2.95 -16.97
CA TYR A 429 -23.06 3.60 -16.74
C TYR A 429 -23.01 5.01 -17.32
N LYS A 430 -23.47 5.20 -18.56
CA LYS A 430 -23.47 6.54 -19.19
C LYS A 430 -24.32 7.54 -18.43
N VAL A 431 -25.44 7.08 -17.86
CA VAL A 431 -26.33 7.91 -17.06
C VAL A 431 -25.71 8.21 -15.69
N LEU A 432 -25.11 7.23 -15.03
CA LEU A 432 -24.41 7.41 -13.75
C LEU A 432 -23.20 8.36 -13.90
N LEU A 433 -22.42 8.22 -14.97
CA LEU A 433 -21.29 9.10 -15.26
C LEU A 433 -21.74 10.55 -15.46
N ALA A 434 -22.85 10.77 -16.17
CA ALA A 434 -23.44 12.10 -16.33
C ALA A 434 -23.91 12.66 -14.97
N ALA A 435 -24.55 11.84 -14.13
CA ALA A 435 -24.96 12.22 -12.78
C ALA A 435 -23.76 12.58 -11.88
N ARG A 436 -22.66 11.82 -11.97
CA ARG A 436 -21.39 12.11 -11.28
C ARG A 436 -20.81 13.45 -11.69
N HIS A 437 -20.83 13.76 -12.99
CA HIS A 437 -20.40 15.05 -13.50
C HIS A 437 -21.26 16.19 -12.91
N VAL A 438 -22.59 16.07 -12.94
CA VAL A 438 -23.51 17.08 -12.36
C VAL A 438 -23.34 17.23 -10.84
N ARG A 439 -23.08 16.12 -10.14
CA ARG A 439 -22.81 16.14 -8.69
C ARG A 439 -21.54 16.94 -8.38
N GLY A 440 -20.56 16.98 -9.27
CA GLY A 440 -19.31 17.72 -9.07
C GLY A 440 -18.20 16.90 -8.44
N ALA A 441 -18.21 15.58 -8.64
CA ALA A 441 -17.10 14.73 -8.23
C ALA A 441 -15.84 15.12 -9.01
N ILE A 442 -14.71 15.13 -8.32
CA ILE A 442 -13.41 15.41 -8.92
C ILE A 442 -12.93 14.14 -9.63
N ASP A 443 -12.54 14.26 -10.90
CA ASP A 443 -11.96 13.16 -11.66
C ASP A 443 -10.56 13.58 -12.11
N PHE A 444 -9.55 13.07 -11.41
CA PHE A 444 -8.16 13.25 -11.79
C PHE A 444 -7.76 12.09 -12.70
N GLU A 445 -7.34 12.41 -13.92
CA GLU A 445 -6.63 11.46 -14.78
C GLU A 445 -5.24 11.18 -14.20
N THR A 446 -5.05 9.98 -13.65
CA THR A 446 -3.73 9.49 -13.23
C THR A 446 -3.29 8.39 -14.18
N GLN A 447 -1.99 8.36 -14.48
CA GLN A 447 -1.39 7.31 -15.30
C GLN A 447 -0.83 6.23 -14.39
N GLU A 448 -1.55 5.14 -14.24
CA GLU A 448 -1.04 3.95 -13.57
C GLU A 448 -0.15 3.14 -14.51
N THR A 449 0.73 2.32 -13.94
CA THR A 449 1.64 1.46 -14.69
C THR A 449 1.56 0.02 -14.20
N ARG A 450 1.79 -0.91 -15.12
CA ARG A 450 1.84 -2.35 -14.86
C ARG A 450 3.21 -2.88 -15.27
N ILE A 451 3.82 -3.61 -14.34
CA ILE A 451 5.08 -4.33 -14.59
C ILE A 451 4.76 -5.62 -15.33
N ILE A 452 5.42 -5.83 -16.46
CA ILE A 452 5.42 -7.07 -17.23
C ILE A 452 6.73 -7.79 -16.93
N PHE A 453 6.63 -8.95 -16.30
CA PHE A 453 7.78 -9.78 -15.96
C PHE A 453 8.18 -10.68 -17.13
N GLY A 454 9.47 -10.93 -17.26
CA GLY A 454 10.07 -11.87 -18.20
C GLY A 454 10.46 -13.19 -17.53
N SER A 455 11.47 -13.85 -18.08
CA SER A 455 12.07 -15.04 -17.45
C SER A 455 12.75 -14.67 -16.11
N GLU A 456 12.70 -15.57 -15.14
CA GLU A 456 13.34 -15.42 -13.81
C GLU A 456 12.78 -14.27 -12.94
N ARG A 457 11.51 -13.87 -13.12
CA ARG A 457 10.84 -12.78 -12.36
C ARG A 457 11.52 -11.41 -12.47
N LYS A 458 12.26 -11.17 -13.55
CA LYS A 458 12.83 -9.84 -13.85
C LYS A 458 11.86 -9.00 -14.66
N ILE A 459 11.86 -7.69 -14.45
CA ILE A 459 11.08 -6.77 -15.28
C ILE A 459 11.54 -6.90 -16.74
N ALA A 460 10.60 -7.26 -17.63
CA ALA A 460 10.79 -7.17 -19.06
C ALA A 460 10.43 -5.78 -19.58
N GLU A 461 9.30 -5.23 -19.11
CA GLU A 461 8.77 -3.95 -19.54
C GLU A 461 7.84 -3.36 -18.48
N ILE A 462 7.75 -2.03 -18.41
CA ILE A 462 6.75 -1.32 -17.60
C ILE A 462 5.82 -0.61 -18.58
N ARG A 463 4.51 -0.90 -18.51
CA ARG A 463 3.53 -0.36 -19.45
C ARG A 463 2.49 0.51 -18.74
N PRO A 464 2.03 1.60 -19.36
CA PRO A 464 0.87 2.33 -18.86
C PRO A 464 -0.36 1.42 -18.90
N THR A 465 -1.19 1.44 -17.86
CA THR A 465 -2.51 0.82 -17.89
C THR A 465 -3.51 1.77 -18.57
N THR A 466 -4.54 1.20 -19.20
CA THR A 466 -5.60 1.98 -19.84
C THR A 466 -6.91 1.75 -19.11
N ARG A 467 -7.42 2.80 -18.45
CA ARG A 467 -8.74 2.79 -17.80
C ARG A 467 -9.85 3.01 -18.85
N ASN A 468 -10.34 1.91 -19.41
CA ASN A 468 -11.44 1.89 -20.38
C ASN A 468 -12.83 1.99 -19.72
N ASP A 469 -13.91 2.02 -20.52
CA ASP A 469 -15.27 2.20 -19.99
C ASP A 469 -15.76 1.02 -19.13
N ALA A 470 -15.23 -0.20 -19.33
CA ALA A 470 -15.61 -1.34 -18.50
C ALA A 470 -15.16 -1.17 -17.04
N HIS A 471 -13.98 -0.57 -16.82
CA HIS A 471 -13.51 -0.22 -15.47
C HIS A 471 -14.45 0.81 -14.83
N LYS A 472 -14.78 1.87 -15.56
CA LYS A 472 -15.65 2.96 -15.09
C LYS A 472 -17.08 2.47 -14.84
N LEU A 473 -17.58 1.54 -15.64
CA LEU A 473 -18.90 0.92 -15.45
C LEU A 473 -19.00 0.20 -14.11
N ILE A 474 -18.03 -0.66 -13.80
CA ILE A 474 -17.99 -1.36 -12.51
C ILE A 474 -17.83 -0.36 -11.36
N GLU A 475 -16.93 0.61 -11.51
CA GLU A 475 -16.73 1.67 -10.53
C GLU A 475 -18.04 2.41 -10.19
N GLU A 476 -18.80 2.86 -11.19
CA GLU A 476 -20.08 3.56 -10.95
C GLU A 476 -21.14 2.65 -10.30
N CYS A 477 -21.15 1.36 -10.63
CA CYS A 477 -22.04 0.39 -9.95
C CYS A 477 -21.67 0.22 -8.48
N MET A 478 -20.38 0.10 -8.17
CA MET A 478 -19.89 -0.03 -6.79
C MET A 478 -20.08 1.26 -6.00
N LEU A 479 -19.84 2.43 -6.61
CA LEU A 479 -20.12 3.73 -6.00
C LEU A 479 -21.60 3.85 -5.60
N ALA A 480 -22.52 3.44 -6.47
CA ALA A 480 -23.95 3.45 -6.16
C ALA A 480 -24.29 2.54 -4.97
N ALA A 481 -23.76 1.31 -4.94
CA ALA A 481 -23.99 0.38 -3.83
C ALA A 481 -23.40 0.87 -2.49
N ASN A 482 -22.21 1.48 -2.53
CA ASN A 482 -21.55 2.06 -1.37
C ASN A 482 -22.32 3.26 -0.80
N VAL A 483 -22.89 4.12 -1.66
CA VAL A 483 -23.77 5.23 -1.23
C VAL A 483 -25.07 4.70 -0.63
N ALA A 484 -25.72 3.72 -1.28
CA ALA A 484 -26.91 3.04 -0.73
C ALA A 484 -26.65 2.48 0.66
N THR A 485 -25.44 1.93 0.87
CA THR A 485 -25.04 1.38 2.16
C THR A 485 -24.83 2.47 3.21
N ALA A 486 -24.19 3.58 2.85
CA ALA A 486 -24.03 4.71 3.77
C ALA A 486 -25.39 5.30 4.20
N GLU A 487 -26.31 5.45 3.26
CA GLU A 487 -27.69 5.89 3.55
C GLU A 487 -28.44 4.89 4.44
N PHE A 488 -28.27 3.58 4.19
CA PHE A 488 -28.85 2.52 4.99
C PHE A 488 -28.38 2.60 6.46
N LEU A 489 -27.07 2.69 6.67
CA LEU A 489 -26.48 2.75 8.01
C LEU A 489 -26.95 3.99 8.78
N LYS A 490 -26.98 5.15 8.12
CA LYS A 490 -27.47 6.40 8.69
C LYS A 490 -28.96 6.30 9.05
N LYS A 491 -29.80 5.78 8.14
CA LYS A 491 -31.25 5.65 8.36
C LYS A 491 -31.61 4.69 9.50
N HIS A 492 -30.79 3.67 9.70
CA HIS A 492 -30.96 2.68 10.76
C HIS A 492 -30.20 3.01 12.05
N GLU A 493 -29.54 4.18 12.12
CA GLU A 493 -28.76 4.65 13.28
C GLU A 493 -27.75 3.59 13.76
N ILE A 494 -27.06 2.96 12.80
CA ILE A 494 -26.06 1.93 13.10
C ILE A 494 -24.68 2.59 13.10
N PRO A 495 -23.95 2.57 14.24
CA PRO A 495 -22.55 2.96 14.26
C PRO A 495 -21.78 2.12 13.24
N ALA A 496 -21.01 2.75 12.36
CA ALA A 496 -20.27 2.06 11.31
C ALA A 496 -19.06 2.89 10.85
N LEU A 497 -18.16 2.25 10.10
CA LEU A 497 -17.05 2.94 9.46
C LEU A 497 -17.52 3.60 8.15
N TYR A 498 -17.32 4.90 8.06
CA TYR A 498 -17.42 5.68 6.84
C TYR A 498 -16.04 5.81 6.20
N ARG A 499 -16.01 5.90 4.87
CA ARG A 499 -14.81 6.24 4.11
C ARG A 499 -14.82 7.75 3.91
N VAL A 500 -14.16 8.45 4.82
CA VAL A 500 -14.11 9.91 4.88
C VAL A 500 -12.95 10.42 4.03
N HIS A 501 -13.16 11.56 3.38
CA HIS A 501 -12.11 12.28 2.67
C HIS A 501 -12.34 13.77 2.85
N ASP A 502 -11.52 14.40 3.68
CA ASP A 502 -11.60 15.83 3.94
C ASP A 502 -11.17 16.66 2.75
N GLY A 503 -11.60 17.92 2.75
CA GLY A 503 -11.04 18.94 1.88
C GLY A 503 -9.54 19.17 2.14
N PRO A 504 -8.89 19.97 1.29
CA PRO A 504 -7.50 20.34 1.49
C PRO A 504 -7.31 21.10 2.82
N PRO A 505 -6.28 20.79 3.63
CA PRO A 505 -5.96 21.56 4.82
C PRO A 505 -5.68 23.04 4.48
N PRO A 506 -5.97 24.00 5.39
CA PRO A 506 -5.84 25.44 5.11
C PRO A 506 -4.48 25.84 4.52
N GLU A 507 -3.38 25.32 5.08
CA GLU A 507 -2.02 25.62 4.61
C GLU A 507 -1.78 25.12 3.17
N ARG A 508 -2.24 23.91 2.82
CA ARG A 508 -2.10 23.37 1.46
C ARG A 508 -2.97 24.13 0.48
N LEU A 509 -4.15 24.57 0.92
CA LEU A 509 -5.06 25.38 0.12
C LEU A 509 -4.48 26.77 -0.19
N GLU A 510 -3.83 27.42 0.78
CA GLU A 510 -3.14 28.69 0.57
C GLU A 510 -2.01 28.55 -0.45
N LYS A 511 -1.19 27.50 -0.32
CA LYS A 511 -0.13 27.19 -1.31
C LYS A 511 -0.69 26.95 -2.71
N LEU A 512 -1.79 26.19 -2.82
CA LEU A 512 -2.48 25.96 -4.09
C LEU A 512 -2.97 27.29 -4.69
N ARG A 513 -3.59 28.16 -3.88
CA ARG A 513 -4.09 29.46 -4.34
C ARG A 513 -2.97 30.38 -4.81
N ALA A 514 -1.85 30.42 -4.09
CA ALA A 514 -0.67 31.18 -4.51
C ALA A 514 -0.14 30.68 -5.87
N PHE A 515 0.00 29.36 -6.02
CA PHE A 515 0.41 28.73 -7.27
C PHE A 515 -0.54 29.06 -8.44
N LEU A 516 -1.86 28.92 -8.23
CA LEU A 516 -2.86 29.23 -9.26
C LEU A 516 -2.89 30.72 -9.62
N GLY A 517 -2.76 31.60 -8.63
CA GLY A 517 -2.76 33.06 -8.82
C GLY A 517 -1.66 33.54 -9.75
N GLU A 518 -0.46 32.97 -9.64
CA GLU A 518 0.67 33.26 -10.53
C GLU A 518 0.41 32.85 -12.00
N LEU A 519 -0.44 31.84 -12.22
CA LEU A 519 -0.87 31.40 -13.54
C LEU A 519 -2.05 32.21 -14.09
N GLY A 520 -2.51 33.23 -13.35
CA GLY A 520 -3.73 33.97 -13.65
C GLY A 520 -4.99 33.13 -13.47
N LEU A 521 -4.91 32.02 -12.76
CA LEU A 521 -6.02 31.15 -12.43
C LEU A 521 -6.52 31.46 -11.03
N SER A 522 -7.80 31.16 -10.78
CA SER A 522 -8.37 31.31 -9.46
C SER A 522 -9.24 30.11 -9.14
N LEU A 523 -9.14 29.66 -7.89
CA LEU A 523 -10.06 28.69 -7.31
C LEU A 523 -11.04 29.45 -6.41
N HIS A 524 -12.34 29.22 -6.61
CA HIS A 524 -13.40 30.07 -6.09
C HIS A 524 -13.34 30.25 -4.56
N LYS A 525 -13.79 31.42 -4.08
CA LYS A 525 -13.83 31.79 -2.65
C LYS A 525 -15.25 31.64 -2.11
N GLY A 526 -15.67 30.42 -1.79
CA GLY A 526 -16.80 30.22 -0.88
C GLY A 526 -16.46 30.68 0.54
N LYS A 527 -17.48 30.96 1.37
CA LYS A 527 -17.28 31.32 2.80
C LYS A 527 -16.51 30.23 3.56
N ASP A 528 -16.70 28.98 3.18
CA ASP A 528 -16.10 27.80 3.81
C ASP A 528 -14.93 27.20 3.00
N GLY A 529 -14.40 27.94 2.01
CA GLY A 529 -13.39 27.46 1.07
C GLY A 529 -13.97 26.93 -0.26
N PRO A 530 -13.14 26.33 -1.14
CA PRO A 530 -13.58 25.80 -2.42
C PRO A 530 -14.25 24.43 -2.26
N SER A 531 -15.36 24.25 -2.96
CA SER A 531 -16.09 22.98 -3.06
C SER A 531 -15.47 22.05 -4.12
N PRO A 532 -15.82 20.75 -4.13
CA PRO A 532 -15.42 19.84 -5.19
C PRO A 532 -15.83 20.30 -6.60
N LYS A 533 -16.99 20.98 -6.71
CA LYS A 533 -17.45 21.60 -7.96
C LYS A 533 -16.51 22.68 -8.46
N ASP A 534 -15.87 23.44 -7.57
CA ASP A 534 -14.90 24.46 -7.95
C ASP A 534 -13.63 23.84 -8.53
N TYR A 535 -13.17 22.72 -7.96
CA TYR A 535 -12.06 21.93 -8.52
C TYR A 535 -12.42 21.39 -9.91
N GLN A 536 -13.59 20.78 -10.05
CA GLN A 536 -14.06 20.24 -11.32
C GLN A 536 -14.18 21.33 -12.39
N ALA A 537 -14.77 22.49 -12.06
CA ALA A 537 -14.92 23.61 -12.97
C ALA A 537 -13.55 24.16 -13.43
N LEU A 538 -12.59 24.27 -12.50
CA LEU A 538 -11.24 24.67 -12.83
C LEU A 538 -10.60 23.66 -13.80
N LEU A 539 -10.61 22.36 -13.46
CA LEU A 539 -10.06 21.28 -14.31
C LEU A 539 -10.66 21.31 -15.73
N ALA A 540 -11.96 21.51 -15.85
CA ALA A 540 -12.63 21.62 -17.15
C ALA A 540 -12.13 22.85 -17.94
N SER A 541 -11.92 23.99 -17.29
CA SER A 541 -11.44 25.22 -17.93
C SER A 541 -9.99 25.16 -18.39
N ILE A 542 -9.17 24.30 -17.78
CA ILE A 542 -7.72 24.22 -18.05
C ILE A 542 -7.33 23.05 -18.96
N LYS A 543 -8.29 22.23 -19.40
CA LYS A 543 -8.04 20.96 -20.11
C LYS A 543 -7.15 21.10 -21.35
N ASP A 544 -7.31 22.19 -22.11
CA ASP A 544 -6.55 22.43 -23.34
C ASP A 544 -5.26 23.23 -23.11
N ARG A 545 -4.89 23.51 -21.85
CA ARG A 545 -3.66 24.26 -21.54
C ARG A 545 -2.43 23.35 -21.63
N PRO A 546 -1.29 23.90 -22.08
CA PRO A 546 -0.03 23.13 -22.14
C PRO A 546 0.49 22.71 -20.76
N ASP A 547 0.08 23.39 -19.69
CA ASP A 547 0.46 23.13 -18.30
C ASP A 547 -0.64 22.38 -17.51
N PHE A 548 -1.63 21.77 -18.19
CA PHE A 548 -2.74 21.04 -17.57
C PHE A 548 -2.27 20.00 -16.54
N HIS A 549 -1.37 19.09 -16.94
CA HIS A 549 -0.87 18.01 -16.08
C HIS A 549 -0.16 18.54 -14.83
N LEU A 550 0.57 19.65 -14.95
CA LEU A 550 1.21 20.31 -13.82
C LEU A 550 0.15 20.81 -12.83
N ILE A 551 -0.83 21.59 -13.31
CA ILE A 551 -1.86 22.18 -12.46
C ILE A 551 -2.68 21.07 -11.79
N GLN A 552 -3.07 20.05 -12.56
CA GLN A 552 -3.79 18.88 -12.07
C GLN A 552 -3.01 18.16 -10.95
N THR A 553 -1.70 17.98 -11.11
CA THR A 553 -0.85 17.34 -10.10
C THR A 553 -0.77 18.16 -8.81
N VAL A 554 -0.62 19.48 -8.91
CA VAL A 554 -0.58 20.37 -7.73
C VAL A 554 -1.94 20.40 -7.04
N MET A 555 -3.05 20.40 -7.78
CA MET A 555 -4.40 20.27 -7.23
C MET A 555 -4.60 18.94 -6.50
N LEU A 556 -4.21 17.82 -7.09
CA LEU A 556 -4.31 16.49 -6.44
C LEU A 556 -3.49 16.43 -5.15
N ARG A 557 -2.24 16.92 -5.17
CA ARG A 557 -1.34 16.95 -4.00
C ARG A 557 -1.82 17.88 -2.87
N SER A 558 -2.75 18.79 -3.15
CA SER A 558 -3.31 19.68 -2.13
C SER A 558 -4.35 18.98 -1.24
N LEU A 559 -4.97 17.90 -1.73
CA LEU A 559 -6.04 17.19 -1.05
C LEU A 559 -5.53 16.38 0.15
N SER A 560 -6.45 16.05 1.05
CA SER A 560 -6.21 15.14 2.17
C SER A 560 -6.22 13.68 1.69
N GLN A 561 -5.68 12.77 2.50
CA GLN A 561 -5.83 11.34 2.24
C GLN A 561 -7.16 10.87 2.81
N ALA A 562 -7.85 9.95 2.12
CA ALA A 562 -9.07 9.36 2.65
C ALA A 562 -8.76 8.33 3.76
N VAL A 563 -9.62 8.24 4.77
CA VAL A 563 -9.46 7.38 5.95
C VAL A 563 -10.77 6.68 6.32
N TYR A 564 -10.69 5.64 7.14
CA TYR A 564 -11.86 5.05 7.79
C TYR A 564 -12.11 5.75 9.12
N SER A 565 -13.33 6.25 9.32
CA SER A 565 -13.75 6.95 10.55
C SER A 565 -15.14 6.47 10.98
N ALA A 566 -15.38 6.40 12.30
CA ALA A 566 -16.73 6.17 12.82
C ALA A 566 -17.65 7.38 12.61
N GLN A 567 -17.05 8.57 12.45
CA GLN A 567 -17.78 9.82 12.21
C GLN A 567 -17.96 10.03 10.70
N ASN A 568 -19.16 10.43 10.29
CA ASN A 568 -19.45 10.74 8.90
C ASN A 568 -19.18 12.21 8.59
N GLU A 569 -18.04 12.50 7.97
CA GLU A 569 -17.64 13.84 7.55
C GLU A 569 -17.73 14.03 6.02
N GLY A 570 -18.33 13.04 5.32
CA GLY A 570 -18.48 13.04 3.87
C GLY A 570 -17.20 12.68 3.12
N HIS A 571 -17.26 12.79 1.79
CA HIS A 571 -16.16 12.42 0.91
C HIS A 571 -15.94 13.48 -0.17
N PHE A 572 -15.03 14.42 0.08
CA PHE A 572 -14.76 15.60 -0.76
C PHE A 572 -14.49 15.23 -2.22
N GLY A 573 -13.55 14.32 -2.49
CA GLY A 573 -13.20 13.94 -3.86
C GLY A 573 -14.35 13.36 -4.71
N LEU A 574 -15.29 12.65 -4.09
CA LEU A 574 -16.45 12.05 -4.77
C LEU A 574 -17.71 12.93 -4.68
N ASN A 575 -17.63 14.00 -3.87
CA ASN A 575 -18.70 14.89 -3.49
C ASN A 575 -19.95 14.16 -2.99
N TYR A 576 -19.77 13.25 -2.03
CA TYR A 576 -20.86 12.57 -1.31
C TYR A 576 -20.93 13.06 0.13
N GLU A 577 -22.15 13.24 0.66
CA GLU A 577 -22.38 13.57 2.08
C GLU A 577 -22.09 12.40 3.01
N ALA A 578 -22.23 11.18 2.52
CA ALA A 578 -21.90 9.96 3.23
C ALA A 578 -21.43 8.90 2.23
N TYR A 579 -20.35 8.20 2.57
CA TYR A 579 -19.78 7.14 1.73
C TYR A 579 -19.14 6.08 2.63
N THR A 580 -19.36 4.81 2.33
CA THR A 580 -18.75 3.68 3.05
C THR A 580 -18.34 2.60 2.07
N HIS A 581 -17.35 1.79 2.41
CA HIS A 581 -16.98 0.63 1.62
C HIS A 581 -17.81 -0.59 2.02
N PHE A 582 -18.48 -1.20 1.04
CA PHE A 582 -19.30 -2.42 1.17
C PHE A 582 -18.90 -3.52 0.17
N THR A 583 -18.32 -3.14 -0.96
CA THR A 583 -18.22 -3.97 -2.17
C THR A 583 -16.99 -4.86 -2.27
N SER A 584 -16.12 -4.95 -1.25
CA SER A 584 -14.92 -5.79 -1.31
C SER A 584 -14.54 -6.47 0.03
N PRO A 585 -15.46 -7.19 0.69
CA PRO A 585 -15.23 -7.84 1.98
C PRO A 585 -14.22 -9.00 1.96
N ILE A 586 -13.85 -9.55 0.78
CA ILE A 586 -12.80 -10.57 0.70
C ILE A 586 -11.42 -9.96 1.04
N ARG A 587 -11.22 -8.68 0.71
CA ARG A 587 -9.91 -8.01 0.76
C ARG A 587 -9.86 -6.76 1.64
N ARG A 588 -10.96 -6.36 2.27
CA ARG A 588 -11.04 -5.22 3.20
C ARG A 588 -11.88 -5.56 4.41
N TYR A 589 -11.30 -5.43 5.60
CA TYR A 589 -12.00 -5.68 6.87
C TYR A 589 -13.14 -4.68 7.15
N PRO A 590 -13.04 -3.37 6.79
CA PRO A 590 -14.15 -2.43 6.91
C PRO A 590 -15.43 -2.90 6.19
N ASP A 591 -15.30 -3.44 4.97
CA ASP A 591 -16.44 -3.99 4.23
C ASP A 591 -17.07 -5.20 4.94
N LEU A 592 -16.25 -6.05 5.58
CA LEU A 592 -16.75 -7.17 6.39
C LEU A 592 -17.55 -6.68 7.61
N LEU A 593 -17.12 -5.59 8.26
CA LEU A 593 -17.88 -4.93 9.33
C LEU A 593 -19.21 -4.37 8.79
N THR A 594 -19.18 -3.71 7.63
CA THR A 594 -20.38 -3.19 6.96
C THR A 594 -21.38 -4.31 6.64
N HIS A 595 -20.90 -5.48 6.17
CA HIS A 595 -21.76 -6.66 5.95
C HIS A 595 -22.43 -7.13 7.25
N ARG A 596 -21.68 -7.16 8.36
CA ARG A 596 -22.23 -7.49 9.68
C ARG A 596 -23.29 -6.49 10.14
N ALA A 597 -23.06 -5.19 9.90
CA ALA A 597 -24.02 -4.13 10.21
C ALA A 597 -25.35 -4.34 9.47
N ILE A 598 -25.31 -4.53 8.14
CA ILE A 598 -26.49 -4.80 7.30
C ILE A 598 -27.21 -6.08 7.77
N ARG A 599 -26.44 -7.15 7.98
CA ARG A 599 -26.93 -8.45 8.46
C ARG A 599 -27.67 -8.31 9.79
N SER A 600 -27.23 -7.43 10.69
CA SER A 600 -27.89 -7.21 11.98
C SER A 600 -29.33 -6.71 11.83
N VAL A 601 -29.62 -5.91 10.80
CA VAL A 601 -30.98 -5.45 10.48
C VAL A 601 -31.79 -6.54 9.80
N ILE A 602 -31.19 -7.27 8.85
CA ILE A 602 -31.84 -8.40 8.17
C ILE A 602 -32.34 -9.43 9.18
N HIS A 603 -31.54 -9.76 10.20
CA HIS A 603 -31.91 -10.69 11.28
C HIS A 603 -32.59 -10.03 12.49
N SER A 604 -32.97 -8.75 12.41
CA SER A 604 -33.77 -8.10 13.44
C SER A 604 -35.28 -8.30 13.22
N LYS A 605 -36.09 -7.87 14.19
CA LYS A 605 -37.55 -7.77 14.05
C LYS A 605 -37.99 -6.40 13.51
N GLN A 606 -37.06 -5.52 13.15
CA GLN A 606 -37.37 -4.18 12.67
C GLN A 606 -38.10 -4.25 11.32
N ASP A 607 -39.29 -3.67 11.25
CA ASP A 607 -40.01 -3.54 9.99
C ASP A 607 -39.45 -2.35 9.20
N THR A 608 -38.95 -2.61 8.00
CA THR A 608 -38.33 -1.61 7.13
C THR A 608 -38.40 -2.08 5.68
N PRO A 609 -38.71 -1.19 4.72
CA PRO A 609 -38.71 -1.54 3.30
C PRO A 609 -37.28 -1.77 2.75
N HIS A 610 -36.25 -1.35 3.47
CA HIS A 610 -34.85 -1.42 3.03
C HIS A 610 -34.19 -2.77 3.27
N VAL A 611 -34.90 -3.74 3.83
CA VAL A 611 -34.43 -5.13 3.91
C VAL A 611 -35.49 -6.10 3.41
N ARG A 612 -35.07 -7.13 2.69
CA ARG A 612 -35.94 -8.23 2.28
C ARG A 612 -35.51 -9.52 2.97
N ARG A 613 -36.47 -10.24 3.55
CA ARG A 613 -36.23 -11.45 4.36
C ARG A 613 -36.87 -12.66 3.69
N ALA A 614 -36.10 -13.72 3.43
CA ALA A 614 -36.59 -15.00 2.92
C ALA A 614 -36.88 -16.00 4.05
N GLY A 615 -37.49 -15.52 5.15
CA GLY A 615 -37.68 -16.33 6.37
C GLY A 615 -36.43 -16.43 7.25
N ALA A 616 -35.50 -15.46 7.13
CA ALA A 616 -34.32 -15.35 7.98
C ALA A 616 -34.71 -15.36 9.47
N MET A 617 -34.01 -16.16 10.27
CA MET A 617 -34.27 -16.24 11.70
C MET A 617 -33.85 -14.95 12.40
N THR A 618 -34.55 -14.58 13.47
CA THR A 618 -34.10 -13.48 14.32
C THR A 618 -32.84 -13.90 15.09
N ILE A 619 -31.81 -13.06 15.04
CA ILE A 619 -30.55 -13.26 15.78
C ILE A 619 -30.27 -11.98 16.58
N PRO A 620 -29.89 -12.07 17.87
CA PRO A 620 -29.56 -10.89 18.66
C PRO A 620 -28.45 -10.06 18.01
N LYS A 621 -28.62 -8.73 17.95
CA LYS A 621 -27.63 -7.79 17.38
C LYS A 621 -26.23 -8.02 17.95
N ALA A 622 -26.11 -8.21 19.27
CA ALA A 622 -24.83 -8.49 19.94
C ALA A 622 -24.08 -9.74 19.43
N ARG A 623 -24.75 -10.68 18.76
CA ARG A 623 -24.08 -11.85 18.14
C ARG A 623 -23.63 -11.62 16.70
N ILE A 624 -24.12 -10.56 16.05
CA ILE A 624 -23.82 -10.24 14.64
C ILE A 624 -22.99 -8.96 14.53
N TYR A 625 -23.25 -7.97 15.38
CA TYR A 625 -22.66 -6.64 15.32
C TYR A 625 -22.56 -6.05 16.74
N PRO A 626 -21.57 -6.45 17.53
CA PRO A 626 -21.36 -6.00 18.91
C PRO A 626 -20.55 -4.69 19.02
N TYR A 627 -20.35 -3.96 17.93
CA TYR A 627 -19.48 -2.79 17.91
C TYR A 627 -20.23 -1.51 18.32
N ASP A 628 -19.66 -0.78 19.26
CA ASP A 628 -20.03 0.58 19.62
C ASP A 628 -19.09 1.60 18.93
N GLU A 629 -19.31 2.89 19.15
CA GLU A 629 -18.54 3.96 18.52
C GLU A 629 -17.05 3.91 18.91
N ALA A 630 -16.72 3.65 20.18
CA ALA A 630 -15.35 3.58 20.65
C ALA A 630 -14.58 2.41 20.01
N ALA A 631 -15.22 1.23 19.89
CA ALA A 631 -14.62 0.10 19.19
C ALA A 631 -14.41 0.41 17.69
N LEU A 632 -15.35 1.12 17.06
CA LEU A 632 -15.24 1.49 15.66
C LEU A 632 -14.17 2.56 15.41
N GLU A 633 -13.96 3.51 16.32
CA GLU A 633 -12.89 4.48 16.23
C GLU A 633 -11.51 3.79 16.18
N GLN A 634 -11.27 2.86 17.11
CA GLN A 634 -10.05 2.04 17.13
C GLN A 634 -9.89 1.20 15.85
N LEU A 635 -10.98 0.58 15.38
CA LEU A 635 -10.96 -0.20 14.14
C LEU A 635 -10.72 0.68 12.90
N GLY A 636 -11.25 1.91 12.87
CA GLY A 636 -11.05 2.89 11.80
C GLY A 636 -9.59 3.31 11.69
N GLU A 637 -8.96 3.61 12.82
CA GLU A 637 -7.52 3.89 12.89
C GLU A 637 -6.69 2.69 12.41
N GLN A 638 -6.98 1.49 12.91
CA GLN A 638 -6.27 0.26 12.54
C GLN A 638 -6.38 -0.02 11.04
N CYS A 639 -7.58 0.06 10.46
CA CYS A 639 -7.79 -0.22 9.04
C CYS A 639 -7.15 0.85 8.15
N SER A 640 -7.15 2.12 8.58
CA SER A 640 -6.44 3.19 7.87
C SER A 640 -4.93 3.02 7.94
N MET A 641 -4.40 2.55 9.08
CA MET A 641 -2.99 2.19 9.25
C MET A 641 -2.58 1.02 8.37
N SER A 642 -3.38 -0.05 8.32
CA SER A 642 -3.05 -1.23 7.51
C SER A 642 -3.07 -0.93 6.00
N GLU A 643 -3.98 -0.05 5.56
CA GLU A 643 -4.04 0.45 4.18
C GLU A 643 -2.74 1.18 3.81
N ARG A 644 -2.33 2.16 4.63
CA ARG A 644 -1.07 2.91 4.40
C ARG A 644 0.15 2.00 4.41
N ARG A 645 0.22 1.07 5.35
CA ARG A 645 1.29 0.07 5.46
C ARG A 645 1.39 -0.78 4.17
N ALA A 646 0.26 -1.20 3.62
CA ALA A 646 0.23 -1.96 2.38
C ALA A 646 0.71 -1.13 1.17
N ASP A 647 0.26 0.12 1.06
CA ASP A 647 0.67 1.04 -0.01
C ASP A 647 2.16 1.35 0.04
N GLU A 648 2.71 1.59 1.24
CA GLU A 648 4.13 1.85 1.42
C GLU A 648 4.99 0.63 1.04
N ALA A 649 4.63 -0.56 1.51
CA ALA A 649 5.37 -1.78 1.21
C ALA A 649 5.33 -2.14 -0.28
N THR A 650 4.17 -2.00 -0.92
CA THR A 650 4.03 -2.30 -2.36
C THR A 650 4.80 -1.28 -3.21
N ARG A 651 4.74 0.01 -2.87
CA ARG A 651 5.55 1.06 -3.51
C ARG A 651 7.04 0.78 -3.37
N ASP A 652 7.46 0.34 -2.19
CA ASP A 652 8.84 0.04 -1.89
C ASP A 652 9.40 -1.11 -2.74
N VAL A 653 8.66 -2.21 -2.85
CA VAL A 653 8.98 -3.32 -3.76
C VAL A 653 9.03 -2.87 -5.21
N VAL A 654 8.05 -2.06 -5.65
CA VAL A 654 8.04 -1.52 -7.02
C VAL A 654 9.27 -0.66 -7.28
N ASN A 655 9.68 0.19 -6.33
CA ASN A 655 10.88 1.01 -6.46
C ASN A 655 12.15 0.16 -6.53
N TRP A 656 12.25 -0.90 -5.71
CA TRP A 656 13.38 -1.83 -5.77
C TRP A 656 13.47 -2.52 -7.14
N LEU A 657 12.34 -3.04 -7.65
CA LEU A 657 12.29 -3.69 -8.96
C LEU A 657 12.63 -2.72 -10.11
N LYS A 658 12.17 -1.46 -10.02
CA LYS A 658 12.54 -0.39 -10.95
C LYS A 658 14.03 -0.08 -10.91
N CYS A 659 14.65 -0.07 -9.72
CA CYS A 659 16.10 0.08 -9.59
C CYS A 659 16.83 -1.11 -10.22
N GLU A 660 16.42 -2.35 -9.93
CA GLU A 660 17.02 -3.55 -10.54
C GLU A 660 16.97 -3.47 -12.08
N PHE A 661 15.82 -3.07 -12.62
CA PHE A 661 15.61 -2.88 -14.05
C PHE A 661 16.54 -1.82 -14.66
N MET A 662 16.84 -0.74 -13.94
CA MET A 662 17.68 0.36 -14.43
C MET A 662 19.19 0.11 -14.26
N LYS A 663 19.60 -0.88 -13.47
CA LYS A 663 21.02 -1.17 -13.20
C LYS A 663 21.83 -1.44 -14.47
N ASP A 664 21.22 -2.08 -15.46
CA ASP A 664 21.86 -2.39 -16.74
C ASP A 664 21.90 -1.20 -17.72
N ARG A 665 21.28 -0.06 -17.36
CA ARG A 665 21.17 1.14 -18.21
C ARG A 665 21.99 2.32 -17.70
N VAL A 666 22.88 2.09 -16.74
CA VAL A 666 23.83 3.10 -16.27
C VAL A 666 24.68 3.59 -17.44
N GLY A 667 24.77 4.91 -17.59
CA GLY A 667 25.45 5.62 -18.68
C GLY A 667 24.53 5.99 -19.86
N GLU A 668 23.33 5.41 -19.97
CA GLU A 668 22.37 5.75 -21.03
C GLU A 668 21.62 7.06 -20.73
N SER A 669 21.18 7.74 -21.79
CA SER A 669 20.38 8.97 -21.70
C SER A 669 18.95 8.75 -22.15
N PHE A 670 18.02 9.37 -21.45
CA PHE A 670 16.58 9.23 -21.64
C PHE A 670 15.89 10.59 -21.57
N PRO A 671 14.83 10.83 -22.37
CA PRO A 671 13.89 11.90 -22.09
C PRO A 671 13.12 11.56 -20.80
N GLY A 672 12.79 12.60 -20.04
CA GLY A 672 11.98 12.47 -18.85
C GLY A 672 11.25 13.75 -18.52
N VAL A 673 10.31 13.67 -17.59
CA VAL A 673 9.49 14.78 -17.12
C VAL A 673 9.79 15.01 -15.65
N ILE A 674 10.00 16.27 -15.24
CA ILE A 674 10.18 16.61 -13.83
C ILE A 674 8.87 16.35 -13.08
N THR A 675 8.87 15.41 -12.12
CA THR A 675 7.71 15.00 -11.31
C THR A 675 7.70 15.61 -9.92
N ALA A 676 8.84 16.08 -9.42
CA ALA A 676 8.94 16.87 -8.20
C ALA A 676 10.17 17.78 -8.21
N VAL A 677 10.06 18.89 -7.49
CA VAL A 677 11.13 19.88 -7.31
C VAL A 677 11.31 20.12 -5.83
N THR A 678 12.56 20.07 -5.37
CA THR A 678 12.94 20.28 -3.96
C THR A 678 14.13 21.22 -3.86
N GLY A 679 14.46 21.67 -2.65
CA GLY A 679 15.66 22.48 -2.40
C GLY A 679 16.97 21.82 -2.81
N PHE A 680 17.04 20.49 -2.80
CA PHE A 680 18.27 19.74 -3.07
C PHE A 680 18.30 19.12 -4.48
N GLY A 681 17.25 19.24 -5.28
CA GLY A 681 17.24 18.66 -6.63
C GLY A 681 15.86 18.48 -7.26
N LEU A 682 15.87 17.79 -8.40
CA LEU A 682 14.72 17.52 -9.26
C LEU A 682 14.49 16.01 -9.35
N PHE A 683 13.27 15.55 -9.12
CA PHE A 683 12.87 14.19 -9.47
C PHE A 683 12.38 14.17 -10.90
N VAL A 684 12.88 13.24 -11.70
CA VAL A 684 12.58 13.10 -13.12
C VAL A 684 12.07 11.70 -13.35
N GLU A 685 10.89 11.56 -13.94
CA GLU A 685 10.37 10.28 -14.44
C GLU A 685 10.73 10.11 -15.91
N LEU A 686 11.36 8.99 -16.25
CA LEU A 686 11.76 8.66 -17.61
C LEU A 686 10.55 8.32 -18.48
N THR A 687 10.42 8.98 -19.63
CA THR A 687 9.33 8.74 -20.58
C THR A 687 9.41 7.31 -21.15
N ASP A 688 8.26 6.64 -21.27
CA ASP A 688 8.08 5.24 -21.71
C ASP A 688 8.73 4.15 -20.83
N ILE A 689 9.51 4.53 -19.83
CA ILE A 689 10.13 3.63 -18.86
C ILE A 689 9.40 3.73 -17.51
N TYR A 690 8.86 4.91 -17.18
CA TYR A 690 8.10 5.18 -15.96
C TYR A 690 8.90 4.89 -14.68
N VAL A 691 10.19 5.19 -14.73
CA VAL A 691 11.11 5.07 -13.60
C VAL A 691 11.55 6.48 -13.19
N GLU A 692 11.46 6.75 -11.89
CA GLU A 692 11.85 8.02 -11.31
C GLU A 692 13.30 7.96 -10.78
N GLY A 693 14.03 9.06 -10.94
CA GLY A 693 15.36 9.26 -10.36
C GLY A 693 15.62 10.71 -10.02
N LEU A 694 16.68 10.96 -9.25
CA LEU A 694 17.03 12.27 -8.71
C LEU A 694 18.17 12.91 -9.50
N VAL A 695 17.93 14.12 -10.02
CA VAL A 695 19.00 15.04 -10.40
C VAL A 695 19.29 15.94 -9.20
N HIS A 696 20.40 15.67 -8.50
CA HIS A 696 20.83 16.53 -7.38
C HIS A 696 21.19 17.92 -7.88
N VAL A 697 21.00 18.96 -7.05
CA VAL A 697 21.25 20.36 -7.41
C VAL A 697 22.70 20.61 -7.86
N THR A 698 23.66 19.83 -7.34
CA THR A 698 25.08 19.90 -7.74
C THR A 698 25.35 19.32 -9.12
N ALA A 699 24.45 18.49 -9.65
CA ALA A 699 24.49 17.95 -11.01
C ALA A 699 23.74 18.86 -12.01
N LEU A 700 23.26 20.03 -11.55
CA LEU A 700 22.70 21.06 -12.43
C LEU A 700 23.82 21.95 -13.01
N PRO A 701 23.57 22.60 -14.15
CA PRO A 701 24.52 23.51 -14.80
C PRO A 701 25.00 24.65 -13.88
N GLY A 702 26.33 24.92 -13.86
CA GLY A 702 26.99 25.82 -12.91
C GLY A 702 26.31 27.18 -12.63
N ASP A 703 25.51 27.19 -11.57
CA ASP A 703 24.78 28.32 -11.01
C ASP A 703 24.41 28.05 -9.55
N TYR A 704 23.99 29.07 -8.82
CA TYR A 704 23.32 28.92 -7.53
C TYR A 704 21.81 28.82 -7.77
N TYR A 705 21.23 27.66 -7.49
CA TYR A 705 19.80 27.44 -7.68
C TYR A 705 19.03 27.73 -6.40
N HIS A 706 18.06 28.63 -6.51
CA HIS A 706 17.12 28.95 -5.44
C HIS A 706 15.84 28.17 -5.65
N PHE A 707 15.38 27.50 -4.60
CA PHE A 707 14.11 26.79 -4.62
C PHE A 707 12.97 27.75 -4.36
N ASP A 708 12.05 27.76 -5.30
CA ASP A 708 10.83 28.53 -5.26
C ASP A 708 9.67 27.54 -5.06
N PRO A 709 9.23 27.32 -3.81
CA PRO A 709 8.23 26.32 -3.47
C PRO A 709 6.85 26.66 -4.05
N VAL A 710 6.56 27.94 -4.26
CA VAL A 710 5.27 28.40 -4.81
C VAL A 710 5.18 28.03 -6.29
N HIS A 711 6.24 28.26 -7.06
CA HIS A 711 6.27 27.97 -8.50
C HIS A 711 6.73 26.55 -8.83
N HIS A 712 6.99 25.73 -7.80
CA HIS A 712 7.56 24.39 -7.94
C HIS A 712 8.75 24.35 -8.91
N ARG A 713 9.74 25.24 -8.68
CA ARG A 713 10.91 25.39 -9.56
C ARG A 713 12.22 25.60 -8.82
N LEU A 714 13.32 25.21 -9.46
CA LEU A 714 14.66 25.66 -9.13
C LEU A 714 15.07 26.72 -10.16
N ALA A 715 15.44 27.92 -9.69
CA ALA A 715 15.84 29.03 -10.54
C ALA A 715 17.30 29.43 -10.26
N GLY A 716 18.12 29.43 -11.30
CA GLY A 716 19.52 29.85 -11.24
C GLY A 716 19.65 31.36 -11.07
N GLU A 717 20.42 31.79 -10.08
CA GLU A 717 20.61 33.19 -9.71
C GLU A 717 21.26 34.00 -10.82
N ARG A 718 22.32 33.47 -11.43
CA ARG A 718 23.12 34.19 -12.43
C ARG A 718 22.61 33.97 -13.85
N THR A 719 22.23 32.74 -14.18
CA THR A 719 21.82 32.38 -15.55
C THR A 719 20.34 32.65 -15.79
N GLY A 720 19.52 32.72 -14.75
CA GLY A 720 18.06 32.77 -14.87
C GLY A 720 17.46 31.47 -15.42
N ARG A 721 18.24 30.41 -15.57
CA ARG A 721 17.75 29.09 -16.00
C ARG A 721 16.80 28.55 -14.94
N SER A 722 15.64 28.05 -15.36
CA SER A 722 14.60 27.55 -14.46
C SER A 722 14.24 26.13 -14.86
N PHE A 723 14.15 25.25 -13.87
CA PHE A 723 13.62 23.89 -14.00
C PHE A 723 12.36 23.80 -13.16
N ARG A 724 11.24 23.48 -13.80
CA ARG A 724 9.91 23.49 -13.19
C ARG A 724 9.30 22.10 -13.21
N LEU A 725 8.41 21.85 -12.27
CA LEU A 725 7.53 20.69 -12.30
C LEU A 725 6.82 20.62 -13.67
N GLY A 726 6.83 19.45 -14.30
CA GLY A 726 6.25 19.21 -15.63
C GLY A 726 7.18 19.50 -16.82
N ASP A 727 8.33 20.15 -16.63
CA ASP A 727 9.26 20.36 -17.74
C ASP A 727 9.82 19.03 -18.26
N THR A 728 9.94 18.91 -19.59
CA THR A 728 10.66 17.81 -20.22
C THR A 728 12.16 18.10 -20.25
N VAL A 729 12.96 17.14 -19.78
CA VAL A 729 14.42 17.21 -19.73
C VAL A 729 15.03 15.93 -20.31
N GLU A 730 16.30 16.00 -20.72
CA GLU A 730 17.07 14.81 -21.09
C GLU A 730 18.07 14.55 -19.95
N VAL A 731 18.03 13.35 -19.39
CA VAL A 731 18.86 12.95 -18.25
C VAL A 731 19.68 11.71 -18.58
N ARG A 732 20.85 11.59 -17.97
CA ARG A 732 21.70 10.39 -18.03
C ARG A 732 21.63 9.63 -16.71
N VAL A 733 21.51 8.31 -16.77
CA VAL A 733 21.59 7.43 -15.60
C VAL A 733 23.03 7.36 -15.12
N MET A 734 23.33 7.87 -13.93
CA MET A 734 24.70 7.91 -13.40
C MET A 734 24.99 6.77 -12.44
N ARG A 735 24.04 6.49 -11.56
CA ARG A 735 24.17 5.45 -10.54
C ARG A 735 22.79 4.87 -10.23
N VAL A 736 22.78 3.58 -9.92
CA VAL A 736 21.62 2.89 -9.36
C VAL A 736 22.08 2.28 -8.04
N ASP A 737 21.40 2.62 -6.97
CA ASP A 737 21.61 2.09 -5.64
C ASP A 737 20.42 1.25 -5.21
N LEU A 738 20.62 -0.06 -5.11
CA LEU A 738 19.56 -1.00 -4.75
C LEU A 738 19.28 -1.00 -3.24
N ASP A 739 20.25 -0.61 -2.41
CA ASP A 739 20.10 -0.57 -0.96
C ASP A 739 19.27 0.64 -0.55
N GLU A 740 19.57 1.79 -1.15
CA GLU A 740 18.78 3.01 -0.94
C GLU A 740 17.52 3.07 -1.81
N ARG A 741 17.37 2.13 -2.75
CA ARG A 741 16.29 2.09 -3.76
C ARG A 741 16.22 3.42 -4.54
N LYS A 742 17.38 3.93 -4.94
CA LYS A 742 17.56 5.23 -5.60
C LYS A 742 18.24 5.10 -6.96
N ILE A 743 17.92 6.05 -7.82
CA ILE A 743 18.56 6.22 -9.12
C ILE A 743 19.02 7.67 -9.23
N ASP A 744 20.31 7.87 -9.43
CA ASP A 744 20.90 9.19 -9.60
C ASP A 744 21.02 9.52 -11.09
N PHE A 745 20.57 10.72 -11.42
CA PHE A 745 20.59 11.28 -12.75
C PHE A 745 21.51 12.51 -12.82
N GLU A 746 22.02 12.76 -14.03
CA GLU A 746 22.68 14.01 -14.40
C GLU A 746 21.95 14.62 -15.61
N MET A 747 21.92 15.96 -15.68
CA MET A 747 21.37 16.65 -16.86
C MET A 747 22.25 16.38 -18.09
N ALA A 748 21.65 15.96 -19.20
CA ALA A 748 22.41 15.71 -20.42
C ALA A 748 22.96 17.02 -21.02
N GLU A 749 24.16 16.97 -21.62
CA GLU A 749 24.85 18.13 -22.20
C GLU A 749 23.99 18.93 -23.19
N LYS A 750 23.08 18.28 -23.93
CA LYS A 750 22.15 18.95 -24.84
C LYS A 750 21.18 19.88 -24.08
N THR A 751 20.64 19.44 -22.95
CA THR A 751 19.81 20.27 -22.06
C THR A 751 20.64 21.38 -21.41
N ILE A 752 21.90 21.09 -21.05
CA ILE A 752 22.83 22.10 -20.52
C ILE A 752 23.13 23.20 -21.57
N SER A 753 23.20 22.85 -22.85
CA SER A 753 23.53 23.76 -23.96
C SER A 753 22.34 24.51 -24.56
N ALA A 754 21.10 24.19 -24.15
CA ALA A 754 19.90 24.84 -24.68
C ALA A 754 19.88 26.35 -24.36
N PRO A 755 19.58 27.22 -25.34
CA PRO A 755 19.58 28.67 -25.13
C PRO A 755 18.51 29.08 -24.12
N ILE A 756 18.88 29.97 -23.20
CA ILE A 756 17.99 30.52 -22.16
C ILE A 756 16.99 31.45 -22.85
N GLY A 757 15.80 30.93 -23.15
CA GLY A 757 14.78 31.64 -23.90
C GLY A 757 14.14 32.79 -23.10
N ARG A 758 14.64 34.02 -23.26
CA ARG A 758 13.83 35.23 -23.06
C ARG A 758 12.80 35.29 -24.19
N LYS A 759 11.59 34.77 -23.96
CA LYS A 759 10.44 35.06 -24.84
C LYS A 759 10.22 36.59 -24.81
N LYS A 760 10.59 37.28 -25.89
CA LYS A 760 10.22 38.69 -26.10
C LYS A 760 8.70 38.80 -26.17
N ARG A 761 8.12 39.57 -25.26
CA ARG A 761 6.71 39.92 -25.20
C ARG A 761 6.45 41.03 -26.25
N GLY A 762 5.49 40.79 -27.14
CA GLY A 762 4.74 41.83 -27.86
C GLY A 762 5.39 42.48 -29.08
N ALA A 763 4.99 42.04 -30.27
CA ALA A 763 4.77 42.93 -31.41
C ALA A 763 3.55 42.38 -32.17
N GLU A 764 2.46 43.14 -32.19
CA GLU A 764 1.22 42.81 -32.88
C GLU A 764 1.46 42.65 -34.40
N PRO A 765 0.77 41.70 -35.08
CA PRO A 765 0.84 41.60 -36.52
C PRO A 765 -0.20 42.54 -37.15
N THR A 766 0.27 43.61 -37.79
CA THR A 766 -0.52 44.37 -38.75
C THR A 766 -0.71 43.56 -40.04
N ALA A 767 -1.97 43.38 -40.43
CA ALA A 767 -2.36 42.71 -41.67
C ALA A 767 -1.99 43.56 -42.90
N PRO A 768 -1.56 42.95 -44.03
CA PRO A 768 -1.61 43.61 -45.32
C PRO A 768 -2.80 43.11 -46.16
N ALA A 769 -3.40 44.08 -46.83
CA ALA A 769 -4.57 44.00 -47.69
C ALA A 769 -4.35 43.21 -48.99
N ALA A 770 -5.48 42.74 -49.55
CA ALA A 770 -5.60 42.03 -50.82
C ALA A 770 -5.32 42.92 -52.05
N LYS A 771 -4.78 42.32 -53.13
CA LYS A 771 -5.04 42.69 -54.53
C LYS A 771 -4.68 41.55 -55.53
N VAL A 772 -5.75 40.98 -56.11
CA VAL A 772 -6.07 40.67 -57.54
C VAL A 772 -5.07 39.93 -58.47
N VAL A 773 -5.44 38.68 -58.85
CA VAL A 773 -5.63 38.00 -60.18
C VAL A 773 -4.78 38.51 -61.39
N GLU A 774 -4.04 37.71 -62.17
CA GLU A 774 -4.50 36.77 -63.25
C GLU A 774 -3.42 35.77 -63.76
N GLU A 775 -3.87 34.51 -63.92
CA GLU A 775 -3.74 33.56 -65.05
C GLU A 775 -2.44 33.38 -65.90
N LYS A 776 -1.87 32.15 -65.86
CA LYS A 776 -1.83 31.18 -66.99
C LYS A 776 -0.98 29.93 -66.68
N ALA A 777 -1.49 28.77 -67.11
CA ALA A 777 -0.82 27.46 -67.20
C ALA A 777 -0.57 27.11 -68.69
N PRO A 778 -0.01 25.95 -69.09
CA PRO A 778 0.95 25.01 -68.44
C PRO A 778 2.11 24.57 -69.37
N ALA A 779 3.15 23.88 -68.85
CA ALA A 779 3.70 22.59 -69.38
C ALA A 779 5.16 22.25 -68.95
N LYS A 780 5.29 21.07 -68.33
CA LYS A 780 6.34 20.03 -68.39
C LYS A 780 7.83 20.42 -68.62
N SER A 781 8.68 20.20 -67.62
CA SER A 781 9.55 18.99 -67.49
C SER A 781 10.79 19.22 -66.59
N ALA A 782 11.06 18.20 -65.76
CA ALA A 782 12.35 17.76 -65.18
C ALA A 782 13.26 18.69 -64.33
N SER A 783 13.35 18.29 -63.06
CA SER A 783 14.55 18.28 -62.19
C SER A 783 15.02 19.60 -61.55
N ARG A 784 14.89 19.68 -60.22
CA ARG A 784 15.98 19.89 -59.25
C ARG A 784 15.41 20.05 -57.82
N ARG A 785 16.09 19.42 -56.86
CA ARG A 785 15.90 19.55 -55.40
C ARG A 785 15.93 21.02 -54.94
N PRO A 786 15.29 21.33 -53.80
CA PRO A 786 16.03 22.06 -52.77
C PRO A 786 15.91 21.46 -51.36
N ALA A 787 16.81 21.95 -50.52
CA ALA A 787 17.16 21.54 -49.17
C ALA A 787 15.96 21.41 -48.20
N LYS A 788 15.99 20.33 -47.40
CA LYS A 788 15.19 20.21 -46.17
C LYS A 788 15.81 21.09 -45.09
N GLU A 789 15.06 22.09 -44.64
CA GLU A 789 15.17 22.60 -43.27
C GLU A 789 14.87 21.46 -42.29
N LYS A 790 15.76 21.27 -41.31
CA LYS A 790 15.58 20.29 -40.22
C LYS A 790 14.60 20.86 -39.19
N ALA A 791 13.33 20.49 -39.32
CA ALA A 791 12.42 20.50 -38.18
C ALA A 791 12.81 19.37 -37.21
N VAL A 792 12.76 19.65 -35.91
CA VAL A 792 12.96 18.67 -34.83
C VAL A 792 11.86 17.60 -34.97
N GLU A 793 12.27 16.38 -35.30
CA GLU A 793 11.36 15.26 -35.54
C GLU A 793 10.80 14.79 -34.19
N ALA A 794 9.47 14.80 -34.06
CA ALA A 794 8.77 14.31 -32.88
C ALA A 794 9.03 12.80 -32.71
N TYR A 795 9.50 12.43 -31.52
CA TYR A 795 9.73 11.05 -31.10
C TYR A 795 8.45 10.20 -31.21
N ARG A 796 8.57 8.97 -31.75
CA ARG A 796 7.43 8.04 -31.91
C ARG A 796 7.57 6.86 -30.93
N PRO A 797 6.49 6.45 -30.23
CA PRO A 797 6.51 5.32 -29.29
C PRO A 797 6.99 3.98 -29.89
N SER A 798 6.94 3.81 -31.22
CA SER A 798 7.49 2.64 -31.91
C SER A 798 8.99 2.46 -31.72
N ASP A 799 9.71 3.55 -31.45
CA ASP A 799 11.17 3.57 -31.43
C ASP A 799 11.72 2.98 -30.12
N ALA A 800 10.98 3.10 -29.00
CA ALA A 800 11.32 2.49 -27.72
C ALA A 800 11.18 0.95 -27.75
N VAL A 801 10.08 0.45 -28.35
CA VAL A 801 9.81 -0.97 -28.50
C VAL A 801 10.85 -1.64 -29.41
N ALA A 802 11.20 -0.97 -30.51
CA ALA A 802 12.25 -1.43 -31.41
C ALA A 802 13.62 -1.50 -30.70
N LYS A 803 13.96 -0.48 -29.91
CA LYS A 803 15.23 -0.41 -29.17
C LYS A 803 15.30 -1.47 -28.07
N ASN A 804 14.20 -1.74 -27.35
CA ASN A 804 14.11 -2.84 -26.37
C ASN A 804 14.20 -4.23 -27.04
N ALA A 805 13.61 -4.40 -28.23
CA ALA A 805 13.71 -5.65 -28.98
C ALA A 805 15.12 -5.91 -29.55
N GLU A 806 15.82 -4.86 -30.02
CA GLU A 806 17.22 -4.95 -30.44
C GLU A 806 18.15 -5.30 -29.28
N LEU A 807 17.92 -4.73 -28.09
CA LEU A 807 18.67 -5.06 -26.88
C LEU A 807 18.45 -6.51 -26.43
N ARG A 808 17.23 -7.05 -26.58
CA ARG A 808 16.95 -8.48 -26.33
C ARG A 808 17.76 -9.37 -27.28
N LYS A 809 17.82 -9.04 -28.56
CA LYS A 809 18.65 -9.76 -29.54
C LYS A 809 20.14 -9.65 -29.22
N SER A 810 20.60 -8.48 -28.80
CA SER A 810 22.00 -8.27 -28.37
C SER A 810 22.35 -9.08 -27.12
N ARG A 811 21.41 -9.19 -26.16
CA ARG A 811 21.54 -10.05 -24.96
C ARG A 811 21.58 -11.53 -25.29
N GLU A 812 20.69 -12.00 -26.15
CA GLU A 812 20.69 -13.40 -26.62
C GLU A 812 22.00 -13.72 -27.35
N MET A 813 22.49 -12.80 -28.18
CA MET A 813 23.77 -12.94 -28.89
C MET A 813 24.96 -12.92 -27.93
N LYS A 814 24.99 -12.02 -26.94
CA LYS A 814 26.06 -11.95 -25.94
C LYS A 814 26.06 -13.18 -25.03
N LYS A 815 24.89 -13.70 -24.66
CA LYS A 815 24.73 -14.93 -23.86
C LYS A 815 25.15 -16.17 -24.66
N ALA A 816 24.84 -16.22 -25.96
CA ALA A 816 25.33 -17.27 -26.86
C ALA A 816 26.86 -17.22 -27.03
N LEU A 817 27.43 -16.04 -27.26
CA LEU A 817 28.88 -15.85 -27.37
C LEU A 817 29.64 -16.20 -26.07
N LEU A 818 29.05 -15.89 -24.90
CA LEU A 818 29.61 -16.26 -23.58
C LEU A 818 29.47 -17.76 -23.29
N ALA A 819 28.43 -18.41 -23.78
CA ALA A 819 28.25 -19.87 -23.69
C ALA A 819 29.25 -20.60 -24.60
N ASP A 820 29.47 -20.11 -25.82
CA ASP A 820 30.48 -20.63 -26.75
C ASP A 820 31.90 -20.42 -26.22
N ALA A 821 32.19 -19.27 -25.60
CA ALA A 821 33.47 -19.01 -24.95
C ALA A 821 33.73 -19.92 -23.72
N LYS A 822 32.68 -20.38 -23.03
CA LYS A 822 32.78 -21.35 -21.93
C LYS A 822 32.90 -22.80 -22.40
N ASN A 823 32.39 -23.14 -23.58
CA ASN A 823 32.47 -24.48 -24.15
C ASN A 823 33.67 -24.69 -25.09
N GLY A 824 34.34 -23.64 -25.56
CA GLY A 824 35.50 -23.71 -26.48
C GLY A 824 36.83 -24.14 -25.85
N GLY A 825 36.85 -24.52 -24.56
CA GLY A 825 38.07 -24.83 -23.81
C GLY A 825 38.26 -26.32 -23.51
N LYS A 826 38.18 -27.23 -24.49
CA LYS A 826 38.77 -28.59 -24.43
C LYS A 826 38.71 -29.34 -25.78
N ALA A 827 39.83 -29.96 -26.12
CA ALA A 827 40.18 -30.74 -27.33
C ALA A 827 40.62 -29.87 -28.54
N ALA A 828 41.80 -30.04 -29.14
CA ALA A 828 42.70 -31.19 -29.20
C ALA A 828 44.16 -30.75 -29.44
N SER A 829 45.12 -31.45 -28.83
CA SER A 829 46.48 -31.57 -29.37
C SER A 829 47.03 -32.97 -29.12
N GLY A 830 47.58 -33.55 -30.19
CA GLY A 830 48.22 -34.87 -30.26
C GLY A 830 47.95 -35.50 -31.63
N GLY A 831 48.91 -35.72 -32.53
CA GLY A 831 50.34 -35.43 -32.55
C GLY A 831 50.98 -36.00 -33.84
N LYS A 832 52.33 -36.04 -33.84
CA LYS A 832 53.30 -36.61 -34.82
C LYS A 832 53.57 -35.73 -36.07
N THR A 833 54.79 -35.55 -36.58
CA THR A 833 56.13 -36.15 -36.41
C THR A 833 57.18 -35.28 -37.12
N GLY A 834 58.44 -35.29 -36.66
CA GLY A 834 59.61 -35.05 -37.55
C GLY A 834 60.81 -34.30 -36.94
N ARG A 835 61.91 -35.04 -36.69
CA ARG A 835 63.37 -34.73 -36.79
C ARG A 835 63.81 -33.25 -36.66
N SER A 836 64.85 -32.87 -35.91
CA SER A 836 66.19 -33.48 -35.74
C SER A 836 66.99 -32.76 -34.64
N ALA A 837 67.96 -33.51 -34.08
CA ALA A 837 69.02 -33.18 -33.11
C ALA A 837 69.96 -32.01 -33.56
N PRO A 838 70.95 -31.53 -32.76
CA PRO A 838 71.73 -32.30 -31.78
C PRO A 838 72.11 -31.63 -30.44
N ASP A 839 72.60 -32.55 -29.60
CA ASP A 839 73.28 -32.47 -28.30
C ASP A 839 74.27 -31.32 -28.07
N LYS A 840 74.38 -30.92 -26.80
CA LYS A 840 75.62 -31.12 -26.01
C LYS A 840 75.39 -31.07 -24.48
N ALA A 841 75.85 -32.16 -23.85
CA ALA A 841 76.29 -32.41 -22.47
C ALA A 841 76.76 -31.18 -21.66
N SER A 842 76.79 -31.11 -20.32
CA SER A 842 76.88 -32.07 -19.20
C SER A 842 76.63 -31.25 -17.92
N GLY A 843 75.95 -31.73 -16.87
CA GLY A 843 76.56 -32.48 -15.77
C GLY A 843 76.48 -31.66 -14.46
N GLY A 844 75.99 -32.26 -13.36
CA GLY A 844 76.12 -31.68 -12.01
C GLY A 844 74.90 -31.76 -11.09
N LYS A 845 74.77 -32.88 -10.37
CA LYS A 845 74.06 -33.03 -9.07
C LYS A 845 74.90 -32.36 -7.94
N PRO A 846 74.51 -32.38 -6.64
CA PRO A 846 73.19 -32.46 -5.97
C PRO A 846 73.07 -31.49 -4.75
N ALA A 847 71.92 -31.46 -4.04
CA ALA A 847 71.84 -31.77 -2.60
C ALA A 847 70.46 -31.44 -1.97
N LYS A 848 69.95 -32.46 -1.26
CA LYS A 848 68.87 -32.51 -0.26
C LYS A 848 69.41 -32.02 1.11
N PRO A 849 68.63 -31.78 2.20
CA PRO A 849 67.71 -32.75 2.85
C PRO A 849 66.47 -32.07 3.51
N SER A 850 65.52 -32.67 4.23
CA SER A 850 64.92 -34.00 4.45
C SER A 850 63.89 -33.80 5.57
N LYS A 851 62.77 -34.54 5.59
CA LYS A 851 62.22 -35.09 6.84
C LYS A 851 61.74 -36.52 6.60
N HIS A 852 62.31 -37.44 7.36
CA HIS A 852 61.87 -38.83 7.59
C HIS A 852 60.71 -38.82 8.61
N ARG A 853 59.76 -39.77 8.70
CA ARG A 853 59.38 -40.96 7.92
C ARG A 853 58.06 -41.51 8.54
N LYS A 854 57.15 -42.06 7.69
CA LYS A 854 56.25 -43.26 7.84
C LYS A 854 55.27 -43.31 9.04
N GLY A 855 53.94 -43.51 8.96
CA GLY A 855 53.02 -44.20 8.02
C GLY A 855 52.95 -45.73 8.30
N PRO A 856 51.90 -46.53 7.95
CA PRO A 856 50.44 -46.36 7.63
C PRO A 856 49.59 -47.50 8.34
N PRO A 857 48.48 -48.16 7.87
CA PRO A 857 47.50 -47.93 6.76
C PRO A 857 45.98 -48.21 7.09
N LYS A 858 45.16 -48.13 6.03
CA LYS A 858 43.73 -48.47 5.78
C LYS A 858 43.23 -49.85 6.29
N ALA A 859 41.92 -49.96 6.56
CA ALA A 859 40.89 -50.67 5.75
C ALA A 859 39.65 -51.05 6.59
N GLY A 860 38.46 -50.96 5.98
CA GLY A 860 37.19 -51.37 6.58
C GLY A 860 36.78 -52.81 6.24
N SER A 861 35.86 -53.36 7.03
CA SER A 861 34.77 -54.27 6.63
C SER A 861 33.95 -54.68 7.86
N ALA A 862 32.62 -54.63 7.73
CA ALA A 862 31.63 -55.27 8.61
C ALA A 862 31.65 -56.82 8.37
N PRO A 863 30.95 -57.71 9.11
CA PRO A 863 29.56 -57.57 9.59
C PRO A 863 29.13 -58.32 10.90
N ALA A 864 27.83 -58.17 11.23
CA ALA A 864 26.89 -59.16 11.82
C ALA A 864 26.48 -59.10 13.32
N LYS A 865 25.21 -58.67 13.52
CA LYS A 865 24.08 -59.21 14.34
C LYS A 865 24.35 -59.90 15.70
N SER A 866 23.65 -59.44 16.76
CA SER A 866 22.43 -60.09 17.33
C SER A 866 21.98 -59.52 18.70
N GLY A 867 20.64 -59.43 18.87
CA GLY A 867 19.85 -59.46 20.12
C GLY A 867 19.94 -58.27 21.09
N GLY A 868 18.90 -57.78 21.77
CA GLY A 868 17.48 -58.15 21.84
C GLY A 868 16.83 -57.51 23.08
N ALA A 869 15.69 -56.84 22.86
CA ALA A 869 14.53 -56.66 23.74
C ALA A 869 14.66 -56.01 25.16
N ARG A 870 13.95 -54.88 25.38
CA ARG A 870 12.66 -54.79 26.11
C ARG A 870 12.32 -53.35 26.54
N LYS A 871 11.16 -52.85 26.10
CA LYS A 871 10.27 -51.93 26.85
C LYS A 871 9.12 -52.77 27.45
N PRO A 872 8.50 -52.32 28.55
CA PRO A 872 7.07 -52.00 28.52
C PRO A 872 6.76 -50.69 29.29
N LYS A 873 6.01 -49.75 28.70
CA LYS A 873 4.56 -49.49 28.79
C LYS A 873 4.18 -48.46 29.86
N ALA A 874 3.38 -47.51 29.38
CA ALA A 874 2.68 -46.44 30.10
C ALA A 874 1.49 -46.94 30.93
N LYS A 875 1.03 -46.11 31.87
CA LYS A 875 -0.35 -45.57 31.93
C LYS A 875 -0.55 -44.68 33.17
N SER A 876 -0.79 -43.39 32.93
CA SER A 876 -1.87 -42.55 33.50
C SER A 876 -1.65 -41.12 33.02
#